data_AF-A0A1E8FR21-F1
#
_entry.id   AF-A0A1E8FR21-F1
#
_cell.length_a   1.000
_cell.length_b   1.000
_cell.length_c   1.000
_cell.angle_alpha   90.00
_cell.angle_beta   90.00
_cell.angle_gamma   90.00
#
_symmetry.space_group_name_H-M   'P 1'
#
loop_
_entity.id
_entity.type
_entity.pdbx_description
1 polymer ?
#
loop_
_entity_poly.entity_id
_entity_poly.type
_entity_poly.pdbx_seq_one_letter_code
_entity_poly.pdbx_strand_id
1 'polypeptide(L)'
;MCGIAGYHGFGEDEALLKVMNDCIEHRGPDGEGYFTEGNVGLAHRRLSIIDVAHGQEPMVSADGDTVLVYNGEVYNYLELRAELEGLGRSFRTQSDTEVVLQSYEQWGIEAFDRFNGMFGLAILDKKKNVTVLARDHFGIKPVYWANAGTQDAPKILFASEIKPLLQSGKIERKPNERILYRYLQYRIHDDSAETFFDGVSKLLPGEMMTIDNATGKYSITAFTRLREELEELSKVNRPYTPEVTEEYRQRFTEAIRMRLKSEVPLGSALSGGLDSSAVVVTINKLMQEKAEATDSLGAKQNTFSAVFPNSINDEEHYADAAIAKCSGNIQAHKILPTPEGFAADLEDFVRTMEEPIISSGPYAQYCVMKEASKHVTVLLDGQGADEMMAGYIPYYFAYLRQLKAKGDYKTFFKEATSSLDIFYRLGRFRLQGMLTAKKTVAMSSLLSKGFTGKYKGESFGNIPDNMKMRLIDDLFHKSLPSLLRYEDKNTMRFSLEGRVPFLDKEVVKFLFSLSDEAIIKGGWNKRILRDATRGLLPEKISNRRNKIGFTTPEAEWFKLMKERLYKVFMSNSFAERPYWNREAVLTAFEEYLNDKNDADTMIFWRLLNVELWFREFIDNNETPADVKENKSDYEPNPGKELDITVPESVGGDTFRRYPLQTGVFTRETDLDPEVLSYVKRFFDGLETADEATRKAVASTSWYLLVSEKIVAITQGRSFPVWEIKVTPAARILSKFVKRTPAGIGLGSPWSMQIAINEVGLPLIVKAAAASVVGKLQGKSGVFYDVVGHNINAIDGATPYSLGSSANSVKLAPKDPEAVARRISALVREQVPAEYAANFAGTSIMDANDLGVVAMGHDTDLPKDTIQAIFKDNPQGQGAQATPMSLVFKQG
;
A
#
# COMPACT_ATOMS: atom_id res chain seq x y z
N MET A 1 -20.08 -12.59 -6.46
CA MET A 1 -19.41 -11.28 -6.41
C MET A 1 -18.54 -11.04 -7.62
N CYS A 2 -18.75 -9.95 -8.32
CA CYS A 2 -18.30 -9.83 -9.69
C CYS A 2 -17.37 -8.63 -9.89
N GLY A 3 -16.86 -8.47 -11.09
CA GLY A 3 -16.27 -7.23 -11.58
C GLY A 3 -17.14 -6.66 -12.68
N ILE A 4 -17.42 -5.35 -12.64
CA ILE A 4 -18.00 -4.64 -13.78
C ILE A 4 -16.99 -3.63 -14.33
N ALA A 5 -16.99 -3.46 -15.64
CA ALA A 5 -16.26 -2.41 -16.34
C ALA A 5 -17.07 -1.97 -17.56
N GLY A 6 -16.88 -0.74 -18.02
CA GLY A 6 -17.57 -0.27 -19.20
C GLY A 6 -17.27 1.18 -19.54
N TYR A 7 -17.91 1.63 -20.62
CA TYR A 7 -17.74 2.99 -21.12
C TYR A 7 -18.98 3.53 -21.85
N HIS A 8 -18.96 4.85 -22.01
CA HIS A 8 -19.76 5.60 -22.97
C HIS A 8 -18.86 6.51 -23.82
N GLY A 9 -19.09 6.56 -25.14
CA GLY A 9 -18.50 7.56 -26.05
C GLY A 9 -17.26 7.12 -26.83
N PHE A 10 -17.02 5.80 -26.92
CA PHE A 10 -15.87 5.22 -27.63
C PHE A 10 -16.23 4.38 -28.86
N GLY A 11 -17.51 4.35 -29.26
CA GLY A 11 -17.99 3.42 -30.28
C GLY A 11 -17.99 1.97 -29.79
N GLU A 12 -18.19 1.02 -30.69
CA GLU A 12 -18.09 -0.41 -30.41
C GLU A 12 -16.61 -0.84 -30.39
N ASP A 13 -15.95 -0.58 -29.26
CA ASP A 13 -14.55 -0.93 -28.98
C ASP A 13 -14.48 -2.07 -27.96
N GLU A 14 -14.62 -3.31 -28.42
CA GLU A 14 -14.53 -4.50 -27.58
C GLU A 14 -13.10 -4.71 -27.05
N ALA A 15 -12.07 -4.29 -27.79
CA ALA A 15 -10.67 -4.40 -27.36
C ALA A 15 -10.41 -3.55 -26.10
N LEU A 16 -10.94 -2.33 -26.06
CA LEU A 16 -10.91 -1.49 -24.87
C LEU A 16 -11.63 -2.16 -23.68
N LEU A 17 -12.84 -2.72 -23.91
CA LEU A 17 -13.55 -3.45 -22.85
C LEU A 17 -12.73 -4.62 -22.34
N LYS A 18 -12.10 -5.39 -23.24
CA LYS A 18 -11.27 -6.52 -22.86
C LYS A 18 -10.11 -6.08 -21.98
N VAL A 19 -9.37 -5.05 -22.37
CA VAL A 19 -8.26 -4.49 -21.59
C VAL A 19 -8.72 -4.06 -20.19
N MET A 20 -9.88 -3.41 -20.09
CA MET A 20 -10.45 -3.01 -18.80
C MET A 20 -10.87 -4.22 -17.96
N ASN A 21 -11.48 -5.24 -18.58
CA ASN A 21 -12.02 -6.42 -17.92
C ASN A 21 -10.92 -7.38 -17.42
N ASP A 22 -9.79 -7.46 -18.13
CA ASP A 22 -8.64 -8.28 -17.75
C ASP A 22 -7.99 -7.78 -16.44
N CYS A 23 -8.07 -6.47 -16.14
CA CYS A 23 -7.54 -5.91 -14.89
C CYS A 23 -8.29 -6.35 -13.61
N ILE A 24 -9.48 -6.92 -13.76
CA ILE A 24 -10.39 -7.29 -12.67
C ILE A 24 -10.77 -8.77 -12.70
N GLU A 25 -10.01 -9.60 -13.42
CA GLU A 25 -10.23 -11.06 -13.47
C GLU A 25 -10.26 -11.69 -12.08
N HIS A 26 -9.40 -11.25 -11.16
CA HIS A 26 -9.34 -11.74 -9.77
C HIS A 26 -10.67 -11.62 -9.02
N ARG A 27 -11.53 -10.68 -9.42
CA ARG A 27 -12.86 -10.47 -8.81
C ARG A 27 -13.87 -11.54 -9.19
N GLY A 28 -13.71 -12.15 -10.37
CA GLY A 28 -14.68 -13.07 -10.95
C GLY A 28 -14.01 -14.02 -11.95
N PRO A 29 -13.33 -15.06 -11.45
CA PRO A 29 -12.56 -15.99 -12.28
C PRO A 29 -13.42 -17.04 -13.00
N ASP A 30 -14.71 -17.17 -12.67
CA ASP A 30 -15.56 -18.27 -13.18
C ASP A 30 -16.13 -17.99 -14.57
N GLY A 31 -16.13 -16.74 -15.01
CA GLY A 31 -16.63 -16.38 -16.34
C GLY A 31 -16.42 -14.91 -16.70
N GLU A 32 -16.55 -14.61 -17.98
CA GLU A 32 -16.51 -13.25 -18.52
C GLU A 32 -17.62 -13.04 -19.56
N GLY A 33 -18.00 -11.79 -19.76
CA GLY A 33 -18.98 -11.41 -20.78
C GLY A 33 -18.81 -9.96 -21.21
N TYR A 34 -19.25 -9.68 -22.44
CA TYR A 34 -19.13 -8.38 -23.09
C TYR A 34 -20.42 -8.05 -23.83
N PHE A 35 -20.76 -6.77 -23.86
CA PHE A 35 -21.84 -6.22 -24.66
C PHE A 35 -21.39 -4.87 -25.22
N THR A 36 -21.51 -4.68 -26.54
CA THR A 36 -21.27 -3.39 -27.20
C THR A 36 -22.45 -3.07 -28.09
N GLU A 37 -22.91 -1.82 -28.04
CA GLU A 37 -23.93 -1.31 -28.95
C GLU A 37 -23.79 0.22 -29.07
N GLY A 38 -23.53 0.70 -30.29
CA GLY A 38 -23.38 2.13 -30.55
C GLY A 38 -22.22 2.75 -29.76
N ASN A 39 -22.53 3.59 -28.77
CA ASN A 39 -21.52 4.27 -27.94
C ASN A 39 -21.32 3.62 -26.56
N VAL A 40 -22.03 2.54 -26.25
CA VAL A 40 -22.02 1.93 -24.92
C VAL A 40 -21.32 0.58 -24.98
N GLY A 41 -20.38 0.36 -24.06
CA GLY A 41 -19.74 -0.92 -23.83
C GLY A 41 -19.88 -1.34 -22.37
N LEU A 42 -20.30 -2.59 -22.14
CA LEU A 42 -20.42 -3.21 -20.82
C LEU A 42 -19.61 -4.51 -20.79
N ALA A 43 -18.85 -4.71 -19.72
CA ALA A 43 -18.07 -5.91 -19.49
C ALA A 43 -18.27 -6.40 -18.05
N HIS A 44 -18.19 -7.72 -17.88
CA HIS A 44 -18.43 -8.39 -16.63
C HIS A 44 -17.42 -9.53 -16.38
N ARG A 45 -17.03 -9.72 -15.11
CA ARG A 45 -16.29 -10.86 -14.56
C ARG A 45 -17.14 -11.53 -13.49
N ARG A 46 -17.40 -12.83 -13.62
CA ARG A 46 -18.34 -13.55 -12.75
C ARG A 46 -17.63 -14.37 -11.68
N LEU A 47 -18.04 -14.22 -10.43
CA LEU A 47 -17.89 -15.24 -9.39
C LEU A 47 -19.28 -15.83 -9.13
N SER A 48 -19.45 -17.11 -9.41
CA SER A 48 -20.75 -17.78 -9.44
C SER A 48 -21.14 -18.25 -8.03
N ILE A 49 -22.19 -17.64 -7.46
CA ILE A 49 -22.64 -17.92 -6.07
C ILE A 49 -24.10 -18.42 -6.02
N ILE A 50 -25.00 -17.78 -6.77
CA ILE A 50 -26.41 -18.15 -6.88
C ILE A 50 -26.73 -18.38 -8.37
N ASP A 51 -27.49 -19.44 -8.65
CA ASP A 51 -27.80 -19.91 -10.00
C ASP A 51 -26.53 -20.04 -10.86
N VAL A 52 -25.60 -20.87 -10.39
CA VAL A 52 -24.29 -21.07 -11.04
C VAL A 52 -24.44 -21.41 -12.52
N ALA A 53 -25.51 -22.13 -12.90
CA ALA A 53 -25.74 -22.58 -14.25
C ALA A 53 -26.27 -21.49 -15.21
N HIS A 54 -27.06 -20.51 -14.78
CA HIS A 54 -27.81 -19.63 -15.69
C HIS A 54 -27.68 -18.12 -15.42
N GLY A 55 -26.98 -17.70 -14.37
CA GLY A 55 -26.76 -16.29 -14.05
C GLY A 55 -25.62 -15.62 -14.84
N GLN A 56 -25.43 -15.95 -16.13
CA GLN A 56 -24.39 -15.28 -16.94
C GLN A 56 -24.75 -13.81 -17.22
N GLU A 57 -23.73 -12.97 -17.30
CA GLU A 57 -23.86 -11.54 -17.55
C GLU A 57 -22.85 -11.05 -18.60
N PRO A 58 -23.14 -9.99 -19.39
CA PRO A 58 -24.28 -9.08 -19.29
C PRO A 58 -25.65 -9.73 -19.51
N MET A 59 -26.60 -9.46 -18.60
CA MET A 59 -27.95 -10.03 -18.68
C MET A 59 -28.86 -9.14 -19.53
N VAL A 60 -29.42 -9.71 -20.60
CA VAL A 60 -30.30 -9.02 -21.54
C VAL A 60 -31.77 -9.38 -21.25
N SER A 61 -32.64 -8.38 -21.21
CA SER A 61 -34.10 -8.56 -21.03
C SER A 61 -34.71 -9.42 -22.14
N ALA A 62 -35.91 -9.95 -21.90
CA ALA A 62 -36.58 -10.81 -22.86
C ALA A 62 -36.94 -10.10 -24.19
N ASP A 63 -37.18 -8.79 -24.14
CA ASP A 63 -37.43 -7.95 -25.31
C ASP A 63 -36.15 -7.37 -25.94
N GLY A 64 -34.98 -7.52 -25.29
CA GLY A 64 -33.70 -7.03 -25.78
C GLY A 64 -33.43 -5.53 -25.53
N ASP A 65 -34.35 -4.85 -24.84
CA ASP A 65 -34.33 -3.40 -24.65
C ASP A 65 -33.56 -2.94 -23.41
N THR A 66 -33.27 -3.85 -22.48
CA THR A 66 -32.53 -3.57 -21.25
C THR A 66 -31.35 -4.53 -21.10
N VAL A 67 -30.17 -4.01 -20.78
CA VAL A 67 -28.95 -4.81 -20.53
C VAL A 67 -28.35 -4.43 -19.18
N LEU A 68 -28.09 -5.43 -18.33
CA LEU A 68 -27.53 -5.26 -16.99
C LEU A 68 -26.14 -5.90 -16.88
N VAL A 69 -25.21 -5.19 -16.23
CA VAL A 69 -24.05 -5.79 -15.57
C VAL A 69 -24.07 -5.45 -14.08
N TYR A 70 -23.76 -6.43 -13.25
CA TYR A 70 -24.04 -6.42 -11.83
C TYR A 70 -22.89 -6.99 -11.00
N ASN A 71 -22.42 -6.24 -10.02
CA ASN A 71 -21.55 -6.75 -8.96
C ASN A 71 -22.26 -6.55 -7.62
N GLY A 72 -22.84 -7.61 -7.07
CA GLY A 72 -23.52 -7.52 -5.79
C GLY A 72 -24.36 -8.75 -5.44
N GLU A 73 -25.20 -8.57 -4.43
CA GLU A 73 -26.27 -9.48 -4.03
C GLU A 73 -27.46 -8.66 -3.49
N VAL A 74 -28.69 -8.95 -3.96
CA VAL A 74 -29.94 -8.41 -3.40
C VAL A 74 -30.59 -9.45 -2.50
N TYR A 75 -30.41 -9.33 -1.19
CA TYR A 75 -30.79 -10.37 -0.23
C TYR A 75 -32.32 -10.58 -0.12
N ASN A 76 -33.12 -9.55 -0.41
CA ASN A 76 -34.59 -9.64 -0.47
C ASN A 76 -35.14 -10.03 -1.86
N TYR A 77 -34.32 -10.60 -2.76
CA TYR A 77 -34.75 -10.93 -4.13
C TYR A 77 -35.97 -11.86 -4.19
N LEU A 78 -36.14 -12.80 -3.24
CA LEU A 78 -37.32 -13.68 -3.22
C LEU A 78 -38.62 -12.93 -2.93
N GLU A 79 -38.57 -11.93 -2.04
CA GLU A 79 -39.72 -11.09 -1.71
C GLU A 79 -40.09 -10.21 -2.92
N LEU A 80 -39.08 -9.60 -3.54
CA LEU A 80 -39.25 -8.79 -4.75
C LEU A 80 -39.75 -9.64 -5.92
N ARG A 81 -39.23 -10.86 -6.08
CA ARG A 81 -39.70 -11.81 -7.09
C ARG A 81 -41.18 -12.11 -6.92
N ALA A 82 -41.62 -12.42 -5.71
CA ALA A 82 -43.04 -12.69 -5.43
C ALA A 82 -43.93 -11.45 -5.71
N GLU A 83 -43.46 -10.24 -5.37
CA GLU A 83 -44.16 -8.99 -5.71
C GLU A 83 -44.26 -8.80 -7.23
N LEU A 84 -43.17 -9.02 -7.96
CA LEU A 84 -43.11 -8.89 -9.42
C LEU A 84 -43.97 -9.95 -10.14
N GLU A 85 -43.98 -11.20 -9.67
CA GLU A 85 -44.87 -12.26 -10.17
C GLU A 85 -46.34 -11.88 -9.94
N GLY A 86 -46.66 -11.28 -8.78
CA GLY A 86 -47.99 -10.73 -8.49
C GLY A 86 -48.39 -9.57 -9.42
N LEU A 87 -47.41 -8.83 -9.95
CA LEU A 87 -47.59 -7.79 -10.97
C LEU A 87 -47.60 -8.34 -12.40
N GLY A 88 -47.50 -9.66 -12.58
CA GLY A 88 -47.57 -10.34 -13.87
C GLY A 88 -46.24 -10.48 -14.61
N ARG A 89 -45.10 -10.26 -13.93
CA ARG A 89 -43.77 -10.54 -14.49
C ARG A 89 -43.47 -12.04 -14.47
N SER A 90 -42.64 -12.49 -15.41
CA SER A 90 -42.17 -13.87 -15.53
C SER A 90 -40.65 -13.92 -15.54
N PHE A 91 -40.08 -14.97 -14.96
CA PHE A 91 -38.63 -15.14 -14.80
C PHE A 91 -38.14 -16.38 -15.57
N ARG A 92 -36.93 -16.29 -16.15
CA ARG A 92 -36.27 -17.38 -16.89
C ARG A 92 -35.21 -18.11 -16.05
N THR A 93 -34.74 -17.48 -14.99
CA THR A 93 -33.65 -17.92 -14.12
C THR A 93 -34.11 -17.91 -12.65
N GLN A 94 -33.27 -18.46 -11.77
CA GLN A 94 -33.42 -18.36 -10.32
C GLN A 94 -32.47 -17.33 -9.70
N SER A 95 -31.59 -16.73 -10.49
CA SER A 95 -30.66 -15.69 -10.09
C SER A 95 -31.38 -14.45 -9.55
N ASP A 96 -30.80 -13.85 -8.51
CA ASP A 96 -31.15 -12.52 -8.01
C ASP A 96 -30.92 -11.43 -9.08
N THR A 97 -29.98 -11.63 -10.01
CA THR A 97 -29.68 -10.72 -11.11
C THR A 97 -30.88 -10.46 -12.01
N GLU A 98 -31.69 -11.48 -12.31
CA GLU A 98 -32.91 -11.29 -13.12
C GLU A 98 -33.99 -10.52 -12.33
N VAL A 99 -34.02 -10.66 -11.00
CA VAL A 99 -34.87 -9.84 -10.14
C VAL A 99 -34.46 -8.37 -10.18
N VAL A 100 -33.15 -8.08 -10.18
CA VAL A 100 -32.65 -6.71 -10.35
C VAL A 100 -33.09 -6.13 -11.69
N LEU A 101 -32.89 -6.87 -12.79
CA LEU A 101 -33.28 -6.45 -14.14
C LEU A 101 -34.79 -6.21 -14.25
N GLN A 102 -35.62 -7.17 -13.83
CA GLN A 102 -37.08 -7.06 -13.88
C GLN A 102 -37.62 -5.96 -12.95
N SER A 103 -36.98 -5.74 -11.80
CA SER A 103 -37.33 -4.62 -10.91
C SER A 103 -37.11 -3.27 -11.60
N TYR A 104 -36.00 -3.09 -12.31
CA TYR A 104 -35.73 -1.88 -13.08
C TYR A 104 -36.74 -1.71 -14.23
N GLU A 105 -37.08 -2.77 -14.96
CA GLU A 105 -38.09 -2.68 -16.01
C GLU A 105 -39.49 -2.35 -15.48
N GLN A 106 -39.78 -2.73 -14.23
CA GLN A 106 -41.09 -2.51 -13.61
C GLN A 106 -41.22 -1.15 -12.93
N TRP A 107 -40.18 -0.72 -12.23
CA TRP A 107 -40.21 0.46 -11.37
C TRP A 107 -39.21 1.54 -11.78
N GLY A 108 -38.37 1.32 -12.78
CA GLY A 108 -37.33 2.27 -13.16
C GLY A 108 -36.25 2.43 -12.10
N ILE A 109 -35.78 3.66 -11.92
CA ILE A 109 -34.73 4.02 -10.95
C ILE A 109 -35.20 3.85 -9.49
N GLU A 110 -36.52 3.89 -9.26
CA GLU A 110 -37.15 3.69 -7.96
C GLU A 110 -36.99 2.25 -7.44
N ALA A 111 -36.61 1.30 -8.31
CA ALA A 111 -36.25 -0.06 -7.92
C ALA A 111 -35.07 -0.09 -6.94
N PHE A 112 -34.08 0.78 -7.13
CA PHE A 112 -32.83 0.74 -6.37
C PHE A 112 -33.05 0.93 -4.86
N ASP A 113 -34.02 1.77 -4.46
CA ASP A 113 -34.29 1.99 -3.04
C ASP A 113 -35.06 0.83 -2.38
N ARG A 114 -35.68 -0.06 -3.18
CA ARG A 114 -36.37 -1.26 -2.69
C ARG A 114 -35.42 -2.41 -2.37
N PHE A 115 -34.21 -2.37 -2.92
CA PHE A 115 -33.21 -3.41 -2.68
C PHE A 115 -32.72 -3.35 -1.22
N ASN A 116 -32.64 -4.52 -0.58
CA ASN A 116 -31.86 -4.76 0.61
C ASN A 116 -30.67 -5.62 0.21
N GLY A 117 -29.53 -4.99 -0.04
CA GLY A 117 -28.42 -5.64 -0.70
C GLY A 117 -27.16 -4.79 -0.72
N MET A 118 -26.13 -5.36 -1.34
CA MET A 118 -24.90 -4.67 -1.69
C MET A 118 -24.75 -4.76 -3.20
N PHE A 119 -24.48 -3.65 -3.89
CA PHE A 119 -24.49 -3.62 -5.35
C PHE A 119 -23.75 -2.44 -5.94
N GLY A 120 -22.99 -2.72 -6.99
CA GLY A 120 -22.56 -1.76 -8.01
C GLY A 120 -23.03 -2.29 -9.35
N LEU A 121 -23.80 -1.52 -10.11
CA LEU A 121 -24.41 -1.98 -11.35
C LEU A 121 -24.34 -0.93 -12.46
N ALA A 122 -24.47 -1.39 -13.69
CA ALA A 122 -24.71 -0.57 -14.87
C ALA A 122 -25.87 -1.16 -15.69
N ILE A 123 -26.83 -0.32 -16.07
CA ILE A 123 -27.99 -0.70 -16.88
C ILE A 123 -28.03 0.18 -18.12
N LEU A 124 -28.02 -0.44 -19.30
CA LEU A 124 -28.39 0.21 -20.55
C LEU A 124 -29.91 0.05 -20.76
N ASP A 125 -30.63 1.18 -20.81
CA ASP A 125 -32.06 1.25 -21.14
C ASP A 125 -32.20 1.86 -22.55
N LYS A 126 -32.45 1.00 -23.55
CA LYS A 126 -32.54 1.42 -24.96
C LYS A 126 -33.80 2.22 -25.25
N LYS A 127 -34.90 1.95 -24.54
CA LYS A 127 -36.18 2.68 -24.71
C LYS A 127 -36.04 4.13 -24.29
N LYS A 128 -35.33 4.38 -23.20
CA LYS A 128 -35.06 5.74 -22.69
C LYS A 128 -33.79 6.35 -23.28
N ASN A 129 -32.99 5.56 -24.00
CA ASN A 129 -31.69 5.95 -24.55
C ASN A 129 -30.73 6.49 -23.47
N VAL A 130 -30.67 5.79 -22.32
CA VAL A 130 -29.79 6.13 -21.20
C VAL A 130 -28.99 4.94 -20.72
N THR A 131 -27.84 5.22 -20.11
CA THR A 131 -27.10 4.25 -19.29
C THR A 131 -27.09 4.73 -17.85
N VAL A 132 -27.48 3.87 -16.91
CA VAL A 132 -27.57 4.19 -15.49
C VAL A 132 -26.56 3.36 -14.70
N LEU A 133 -25.68 4.03 -13.95
CA LEU A 133 -24.81 3.39 -12.96
C LEU A 133 -25.40 3.63 -11.57
N ALA A 134 -25.37 2.63 -10.67
CA ALA A 134 -25.84 2.83 -9.29
C ALA A 134 -24.93 2.12 -8.28
N ARG A 135 -24.79 2.72 -7.09
CA ARG A 135 -24.02 2.21 -5.95
C ARG A 135 -24.91 2.08 -4.72
N ASP A 136 -24.89 0.93 -4.05
CA ASP A 136 -25.79 0.60 -2.94
C ASP A 136 -25.83 1.63 -1.80
N HIS A 137 -26.87 1.52 -0.98
CA HIS A 137 -27.21 2.46 0.10
C HIS A 137 -26.05 2.83 1.01
N PHE A 138 -25.13 1.90 1.30
CA PHE A 138 -23.99 2.15 2.20
C PHE A 138 -22.65 2.23 1.46
N GLY A 139 -22.65 2.05 0.14
CA GLY A 139 -21.45 2.01 -0.69
C GLY A 139 -20.58 0.78 -0.44
N ILE A 140 -21.18 -0.37 -0.12
CA ILE A 140 -20.47 -1.63 0.13
C ILE A 140 -19.72 -2.07 -1.13
N LYS A 141 -20.35 -2.01 -2.31
CA LYS A 141 -19.68 -2.29 -3.58
C LYS A 141 -19.18 -0.98 -4.21
N PRO A 142 -17.93 -0.93 -4.68
CA PRO A 142 -17.41 0.26 -5.33
C PRO A 142 -17.92 0.43 -6.77
N VAL A 143 -18.15 1.68 -7.16
CA VAL A 143 -18.33 2.11 -8.56
C VAL A 143 -17.48 3.35 -8.79
N TYR A 144 -16.36 3.17 -9.48
CA TYR A 144 -15.45 4.23 -9.90
C TYR A 144 -15.78 4.68 -11.31
N TRP A 145 -15.53 5.94 -11.61
CA TRP A 145 -15.72 6.51 -12.94
C TRP A 145 -14.75 7.65 -13.23
N ALA A 146 -14.54 7.94 -14.51
CA ALA A 146 -13.77 9.07 -14.99
C ALA A 146 -14.37 9.65 -16.28
N ASN A 147 -14.28 10.97 -16.47
CA ASN A 147 -14.56 11.61 -17.75
C ASN A 147 -13.26 11.75 -18.54
N ALA A 148 -13.10 10.95 -19.58
CA ALA A 148 -11.99 10.98 -20.52
C ALA A 148 -12.24 11.88 -21.74
N GLY A 149 -13.40 12.54 -21.80
CA GLY A 149 -13.76 13.53 -22.81
C GLY A 149 -13.55 14.97 -22.33
N THR A 150 -14.18 15.92 -23.02
CA THR A 150 -14.27 17.31 -22.54
C THR A 150 -15.52 17.48 -21.69
N GLN A 151 -15.69 18.65 -21.05
CA GLN A 151 -16.93 18.95 -20.34
C GLN A 151 -18.13 19.06 -21.29
N ASP A 152 -17.93 19.55 -22.51
CA ASP A 152 -18.99 19.72 -23.52
C ASP A 152 -19.29 18.45 -24.32
N ALA A 153 -18.33 17.53 -24.42
CA ALA A 153 -18.46 16.22 -25.05
C ALA A 153 -17.86 15.14 -24.14
N PRO A 154 -18.57 14.76 -23.07
CA PRO A 154 -18.05 13.79 -22.11
C PRO A 154 -17.90 12.41 -22.73
N LYS A 155 -16.91 11.67 -22.23
CA LYS A 155 -16.74 10.24 -22.50
C LYS A 155 -16.48 9.55 -21.17
N ILE A 156 -17.38 8.66 -20.78
CA ILE A 156 -17.38 8.11 -19.43
C ILE A 156 -16.74 6.74 -19.45
N LEU A 157 -15.82 6.51 -18.52
CA LEU A 157 -15.30 5.19 -18.19
C LEU A 157 -15.78 4.86 -16.78
N PHE A 158 -16.16 3.61 -16.52
CA PHE A 158 -16.54 3.16 -15.19
C PHE A 158 -16.09 1.72 -14.92
N ALA A 159 -15.87 1.39 -13.65
CA ALA A 159 -15.50 0.05 -13.22
C ALA A 159 -15.63 -0.15 -11.70
N SER A 160 -15.58 -1.41 -11.26
CA SER A 160 -15.49 -1.77 -9.83
C SER A 160 -14.14 -1.42 -9.20
N GLU A 161 -13.08 -1.25 -10.00
CA GLU A 161 -11.73 -0.88 -9.55
C GLU A 161 -11.18 0.28 -10.38
N ILE A 162 -10.16 0.97 -9.88
CA ILE A 162 -9.52 2.12 -10.55
C ILE A 162 -8.59 1.63 -11.67
N LYS A 163 -7.89 0.50 -11.50
CA LYS A 163 -6.96 -0.11 -12.48
C LYS A 163 -7.56 -0.20 -13.89
N PRO A 164 -8.79 -0.72 -14.12
CA PRO A 164 -9.44 -0.68 -15.43
C PRO A 164 -9.45 0.72 -16.08
N LEU A 165 -9.77 1.76 -15.30
CA LEU A 165 -9.81 3.14 -15.80
C LEU A 165 -8.41 3.61 -16.21
N LEU A 166 -7.39 3.32 -15.41
CA LEU A 166 -6.00 3.70 -15.71
C LEU A 166 -5.41 2.92 -16.89
N GLN A 167 -5.82 1.65 -17.06
CA GLN A 167 -5.33 0.77 -18.12
C GLN A 167 -6.02 1.03 -19.46
N SER A 168 -7.17 1.72 -19.47
CA SER A 168 -7.84 2.20 -20.69
C SER A 168 -6.94 3.04 -21.60
N GLY A 169 -5.90 3.68 -21.03
CA GLY A 169 -5.04 4.62 -21.73
C GLY A 169 -5.74 5.93 -22.14
N LYS A 170 -6.95 6.19 -21.62
CA LYS A 170 -7.75 7.38 -21.96
C LYS A 170 -7.73 8.47 -20.90
N ILE A 171 -7.15 8.19 -19.72
CA ILE A 171 -6.98 9.15 -18.63
C ILE A 171 -5.50 9.23 -18.23
N GLU A 172 -5.08 10.41 -17.79
CA GLU A 172 -3.71 10.64 -17.31
C GLU A 172 -3.52 10.05 -15.91
N ARG A 173 -2.39 9.39 -15.68
CA ARG A 173 -2.01 8.87 -14.36
C ARG A 173 -1.40 9.99 -13.52
N LYS A 174 -2.23 10.73 -12.80
CA LYS A 174 -1.79 11.91 -12.03
C LYS A 174 -2.32 11.87 -10.60
N PRO A 175 -1.51 12.24 -9.59
CA PRO A 175 -1.98 12.27 -8.21
C PRO A 175 -2.93 13.45 -7.96
N ASN A 176 -4.01 13.21 -7.22
CA ASN A 176 -4.80 14.27 -6.61
C ASN A 176 -4.06 14.79 -5.37
N GLU A 177 -3.26 15.84 -5.57
CA GLU A 177 -2.42 16.42 -4.52
C GLU A 177 -3.21 16.97 -3.31
N ARG A 178 -4.46 17.38 -3.51
CA ARG A 178 -5.33 17.87 -2.43
C ARG A 178 -5.72 16.73 -1.50
N ILE A 179 -6.19 15.60 -2.06
CA ILE A 179 -6.51 14.39 -1.32
C ILE A 179 -5.26 13.82 -0.65
N LEU A 180 -4.13 13.82 -1.35
CA LEU A 180 -2.85 13.41 -0.79
C LEU A 180 -2.46 14.25 0.44
N TYR A 181 -2.62 15.57 0.37
CA TYR A 181 -2.35 16.47 1.50
C TYR A 181 -3.28 16.16 2.68
N ARG A 182 -4.59 15.98 2.44
CA ARG A 182 -5.55 15.65 3.50
C ARG A 182 -5.22 14.33 4.19
N TYR A 183 -4.83 13.31 3.42
CA TYR A 183 -4.43 12.02 3.94
C TYR A 183 -3.15 12.11 4.78
N LEU A 184 -2.10 12.75 4.25
CA LEU A 184 -0.82 12.90 4.95
C LEU A 184 -0.99 13.78 6.19
N GLN A 185 -1.64 14.93 6.10
CA GLN A 185 -1.70 15.87 7.21
C GLN A 185 -2.76 15.49 8.26
N TYR A 186 -3.95 15.03 7.84
CA TYR A 186 -5.10 14.88 8.73
C TYR A 186 -5.59 13.43 8.89
N ARG A 187 -5.06 12.46 8.14
CA ARG A 187 -5.57 11.07 8.05
C ARG A 187 -7.00 11.01 7.51
N ILE A 188 -7.31 11.90 6.58
CA ILE A 188 -8.62 11.99 5.96
C ILE A 188 -8.52 11.48 4.53
N HIS A 189 -9.36 10.50 4.22
CA HIS A 189 -9.51 9.84 2.93
C HIS A 189 -10.90 9.20 2.87
N ASP A 190 -11.39 8.90 1.66
CA ASP A 190 -12.73 8.33 1.42
C ASP A 190 -13.91 9.18 1.97
N ASP A 191 -13.70 10.47 2.24
CA ASP A 191 -14.74 11.39 2.76
C ASP A 191 -15.52 12.16 1.68
N SER A 192 -15.18 11.92 0.42
CA SER A 192 -15.79 12.56 -0.75
C SER A 192 -15.70 11.63 -1.96
N ALA A 193 -16.28 12.06 -3.08
CA ALA A 193 -16.25 11.33 -4.34
C ALA A 193 -14.86 11.27 -4.97
N GLU A 194 -13.96 12.20 -4.62
CA GLU A 194 -12.60 12.25 -5.16
C GLU A 194 -11.74 11.06 -4.66
N THR A 195 -10.85 10.59 -5.52
CA THR A 195 -9.86 9.55 -5.21
C THR A 195 -8.45 10.15 -5.09
N PHE A 196 -7.45 9.32 -4.82
CA PHE A 196 -6.04 9.72 -4.92
C PHE A 196 -5.56 9.99 -6.34
N PHE A 197 -6.37 9.70 -7.37
CA PHE A 197 -6.09 10.01 -8.77
C PHE A 197 -6.87 11.25 -9.21
N ASP A 198 -6.17 12.20 -9.82
CA ASP A 198 -6.78 13.38 -10.41
C ASP A 198 -7.69 12.96 -11.58
N GLY A 199 -8.94 13.41 -11.60
CA GLY A 199 -9.92 13.05 -12.63
C GLY A 199 -10.63 11.69 -12.46
N VAL A 200 -10.31 10.90 -11.43
CA VAL A 200 -11.04 9.67 -11.09
C VAL A 200 -11.89 9.92 -9.84
N SER A 201 -13.17 9.58 -9.93
CA SER A 201 -14.14 9.72 -8.85
C SER A 201 -14.87 8.40 -8.58
N LYS A 202 -15.57 8.31 -7.46
CA LYS A 202 -16.50 7.22 -7.12
C LYS A 202 -17.89 7.79 -6.88
N LEU A 203 -18.92 7.01 -7.19
CA LEU A 203 -20.27 7.32 -6.71
C LEU A 203 -20.29 7.21 -5.18
N LEU A 204 -20.94 8.14 -4.49
CA LEU A 204 -21.14 8.06 -3.04
C LEU A 204 -22.20 6.99 -2.71
N PRO A 205 -22.29 6.54 -1.44
CA PRO A 205 -23.35 5.64 -1.00
C PRO A 205 -24.76 6.15 -1.41
N GLY A 206 -25.56 5.29 -2.03
CA GLY A 206 -26.93 5.64 -2.43
C GLY A 206 -27.05 6.57 -3.65
N GLU A 207 -25.95 6.80 -4.39
CA GLU A 207 -25.96 7.60 -5.61
C GLU A 207 -26.09 6.74 -6.87
N MET A 208 -26.62 7.38 -7.91
CA MET A 208 -26.63 6.89 -9.29
C MET A 208 -26.14 7.96 -10.26
N MET A 209 -25.57 7.52 -11.37
CA MET A 209 -25.26 8.36 -12.52
C MET A 209 -26.19 7.96 -13.67
N THR A 210 -26.86 8.93 -14.28
CA THR A 210 -27.60 8.75 -15.53
C THR A 210 -26.83 9.42 -16.66
N ILE A 211 -26.53 8.66 -17.72
CA ILE A 211 -25.81 9.11 -18.92
C ILE A 211 -26.80 9.10 -20.09
N ASP A 212 -26.93 10.23 -20.78
CA ASP A 212 -27.66 10.32 -22.03
C ASP A 212 -26.82 9.70 -23.16
N ASN A 213 -27.31 8.63 -23.78
CA ASN A 213 -26.49 7.85 -24.71
C ASN A 213 -26.22 8.59 -26.03
N ALA A 214 -27.03 9.59 -26.39
CA ALA A 214 -26.85 10.38 -27.61
C ALA A 214 -25.76 11.46 -27.45
N THR A 215 -25.66 12.06 -26.27
CA THR A 215 -24.80 13.23 -26.02
C THR A 215 -23.62 12.97 -25.10
N GLY A 216 -23.67 11.90 -24.29
CA GLY A 216 -22.70 11.61 -23.22
C GLY A 216 -22.83 12.50 -22.00
N LYS A 217 -23.77 13.46 -22.00
CA LYS A 217 -24.05 14.27 -20.81
C LYS A 217 -24.56 13.38 -19.69
N TYR A 218 -24.13 13.68 -18.47
CA TYR A 218 -24.48 12.88 -17.31
C TYR A 218 -24.89 13.74 -16.12
N SER A 219 -25.68 13.16 -15.22
CA SER A 219 -26.03 13.72 -13.93
C SER A 219 -25.88 12.68 -12.84
N ILE A 220 -25.37 13.09 -11.68
CA ILE A 220 -25.29 12.25 -10.48
C ILE A 220 -26.34 12.72 -9.48
N THR A 221 -27.16 11.80 -8.99
CA THR A 221 -28.22 12.07 -8.02
C THR A 221 -28.33 10.93 -7.01
N ALA A 222 -28.84 11.21 -5.82
CA ALA A 222 -29.21 10.15 -4.87
C ALA A 222 -30.49 9.44 -5.36
N PHE A 223 -30.52 8.12 -5.33
CA PHE A 223 -31.74 7.34 -5.57
C PHE A 223 -32.49 7.00 -4.28
N THR A 224 -31.85 7.16 -3.13
CA THR A 224 -32.38 6.84 -1.80
C THR A 224 -32.37 8.06 -0.89
N ARG A 225 -33.27 8.05 0.11
CA ARG A 225 -33.30 9.01 1.21
C ARG A 225 -32.83 8.42 2.53
N LEU A 226 -32.14 7.27 2.50
CA LEU A 226 -31.79 6.53 3.71
C LEU A 226 -31.07 7.40 4.75
N ARG A 227 -30.15 8.28 4.32
CA ARG A 227 -29.44 9.17 5.24
C ARG A 227 -30.40 10.12 5.95
N GLU A 228 -31.27 10.80 5.21
CA GLU A 228 -32.30 11.69 5.74
C GLU A 228 -33.28 10.93 6.64
N GLU A 229 -33.67 9.71 6.25
CA GLU A 229 -34.52 8.83 7.06
C GLU A 229 -33.87 8.48 8.40
N LEU A 230 -32.57 8.18 8.42
CA LEU A 230 -31.86 7.94 9.69
C LEU A 230 -31.79 9.20 10.56
N GLU A 231 -31.65 10.38 9.96
CA GLU A 231 -31.71 11.65 10.69
C GLU A 231 -33.10 11.90 11.28
N GLU A 232 -34.17 11.59 10.55
CA GLU A 232 -35.56 11.66 11.03
C GLU A 232 -35.82 10.64 12.15
N LEU A 233 -35.45 9.36 11.94
CA LEU A 233 -35.60 8.28 12.92
C LEU A 233 -34.82 8.55 14.19
N SER A 234 -33.65 9.19 14.10
CA SER A 234 -32.83 9.56 15.27
C SER A 234 -33.59 10.40 16.30
N LYS A 235 -34.63 11.13 15.86
CA LYS A 235 -35.47 12.03 16.66
C LYS A 235 -36.69 11.34 17.29
N VAL A 236 -37.07 10.14 16.82
CA VAL A 236 -38.24 9.38 17.32
C VAL A 236 -38.07 9.00 18.79
N ASN A 237 -36.87 8.55 19.18
CA ASN A 237 -36.50 8.25 20.56
C ASN A 237 -37.41 7.19 21.24
N ARG A 238 -37.70 6.09 20.54
CA ARG A 238 -38.50 4.96 21.07
C ARG A 238 -37.85 4.41 22.36
N PRO A 239 -38.58 4.28 23.48
CA PRO A 239 -38.03 3.79 24.74
C PRO A 239 -37.39 2.40 24.62
N TYR A 240 -36.29 2.18 25.36
CA TYR A 240 -35.60 0.90 25.39
C TYR A 240 -36.27 -0.07 26.38
N THR A 241 -36.87 -1.14 25.88
CA THR A 241 -37.57 -2.18 26.66
C THR A 241 -37.11 -3.59 26.29
N PRO A 242 -37.42 -4.63 27.08
CA PRO A 242 -37.11 -6.02 26.70
C PRO A 242 -37.69 -6.44 25.34
N GLU A 243 -38.88 -5.94 24.99
CA GLU A 243 -39.53 -6.21 23.70
C GLU A 243 -38.74 -5.60 22.55
N VAL A 244 -38.17 -4.40 22.74
CA VAL A 244 -37.27 -3.77 21.75
C VAL A 244 -36.00 -4.60 21.56
N THR A 245 -35.44 -5.15 22.62
CA THR A 245 -34.28 -6.05 22.53
C THR A 245 -34.62 -7.32 21.74
N GLU A 246 -35.82 -7.89 21.94
CA GLU A 246 -36.29 -9.05 21.19
C GLU A 246 -36.49 -8.72 19.70
N GLU A 247 -37.12 -7.59 19.41
CA GLU A 247 -37.34 -7.13 18.03
C GLU A 247 -36.00 -6.92 17.30
N TYR A 248 -35.00 -6.31 17.96
CA TYR A 248 -33.66 -6.21 17.39
C TYR A 248 -33.03 -7.59 17.16
N ARG A 249 -33.15 -8.52 18.12
CA ARG A 249 -32.62 -9.88 17.98
C ARG A 249 -33.21 -10.57 16.76
N GLN A 250 -34.52 -10.45 16.54
CA GLN A 250 -35.22 -11.03 15.40
C GLN A 250 -34.71 -10.42 14.08
N ARG A 251 -34.66 -9.08 13.98
CA ARG A 251 -34.15 -8.39 12.78
C ARG A 251 -32.69 -8.71 12.48
N PHE A 252 -31.84 -8.77 13.50
CA PHE A 252 -30.44 -9.13 13.34
C PHE A 252 -30.25 -10.60 12.91
N THR A 253 -31.04 -11.52 13.49
CA THR A 253 -31.04 -12.93 13.09
C THR A 253 -31.49 -13.07 11.64
N GLU A 254 -32.51 -12.33 11.24
CA GLU A 254 -33.03 -12.32 9.88
C GLU A 254 -32.02 -11.73 8.88
N ALA A 255 -31.37 -10.62 9.23
CA ALA A 255 -30.30 -10.02 8.43
C ALA A 255 -29.15 -10.99 8.16
N ILE A 256 -28.78 -11.82 9.16
CA ILE A 256 -27.80 -12.89 9.00
C ILE A 256 -28.38 -14.01 8.12
N ARG A 257 -29.59 -14.49 8.42
CA ARG A 257 -30.23 -15.59 7.69
C ARG A 257 -30.31 -15.32 6.18
N MET A 258 -30.70 -14.10 5.79
CA MET A 258 -30.74 -13.70 4.38
C MET A 258 -29.36 -13.75 3.70
N ARG A 259 -28.29 -13.46 4.44
CA ARG A 259 -26.89 -13.48 3.96
C ARG A 259 -26.23 -14.86 3.99
N LEU A 260 -26.89 -15.89 4.51
CA LEU A 260 -26.39 -17.27 4.46
C LEU A 260 -26.80 -18.02 3.19
N LYS A 261 -27.77 -17.50 2.44
CA LYS A 261 -28.20 -18.07 1.16
C LYS A 261 -27.04 -18.06 0.15
N SER A 262 -26.62 -19.24 -0.29
CA SER A 262 -25.49 -19.45 -1.19
C SER A 262 -25.55 -20.88 -1.75
N GLU A 263 -25.19 -21.10 -3.02
CA GLU A 263 -24.99 -22.44 -3.58
C GLU A 263 -23.54 -22.94 -3.41
N VAL A 264 -22.65 -22.07 -2.95
CA VAL A 264 -21.22 -22.34 -2.73
C VAL A 264 -20.86 -22.26 -1.25
N PRO A 265 -19.73 -22.87 -0.82
CA PRO A 265 -19.34 -22.90 0.58
C PRO A 265 -19.15 -21.51 1.19
N LEU A 266 -19.60 -21.37 2.44
CA LEU A 266 -19.63 -20.10 3.17
C LEU A 266 -18.93 -20.21 4.54
N GLY A 267 -18.28 -19.12 4.96
CA GLY A 267 -17.61 -19.03 6.26
C GLY A 267 -17.82 -17.68 6.95
N SER A 268 -17.11 -17.46 8.06
CA SER A 268 -17.15 -16.19 8.79
C SER A 268 -15.78 -15.76 9.31
N ALA A 269 -15.49 -14.46 9.26
CA ALA A 269 -14.37 -13.87 9.97
C ALA A 269 -14.66 -13.85 11.48
N LEU A 270 -13.69 -14.26 12.31
CA LEU A 270 -13.81 -14.27 13.77
C LEU A 270 -12.58 -13.62 14.41
N SER A 271 -12.71 -12.38 14.86
CA SER A 271 -11.63 -11.68 15.58
C SER A 271 -11.65 -11.92 17.09
N GLY A 272 -12.72 -12.52 17.63
CA GLY A 272 -12.97 -12.57 19.07
C GLY A 272 -13.54 -11.27 19.66
N GLY A 273 -13.72 -10.23 18.84
CA GLY A 273 -14.48 -9.04 19.17
C GLY A 273 -15.98 -9.32 19.33
N LEU A 274 -16.72 -8.38 19.93
CA LEU A 274 -18.16 -8.51 20.15
C LEU A 274 -18.93 -8.76 18.83
N ASP A 275 -18.54 -8.07 17.76
CA ASP A 275 -19.30 -7.99 16.51
C ASP A 275 -19.22 -9.28 15.71
N SER A 276 -18.00 -9.71 15.37
CA SER A 276 -17.73 -10.96 14.68
C SER A 276 -18.21 -12.17 15.48
N SER A 277 -18.01 -12.15 16.81
CA SER A 277 -18.54 -13.22 17.67
C SER A 277 -20.07 -13.26 17.68
N ALA A 278 -20.76 -12.11 17.66
CA ALA A 278 -22.22 -12.05 17.60
C ALA A 278 -22.77 -12.68 16.32
N VAL A 279 -22.10 -12.45 15.18
CA VAL A 279 -22.42 -13.11 13.92
C VAL A 279 -22.23 -14.62 14.05
N VAL A 280 -21.04 -15.07 14.48
CA VAL A 280 -20.69 -16.50 14.59
C VAL A 280 -21.65 -17.27 15.51
N VAL A 281 -21.99 -16.74 16.70
CA VAL A 281 -22.90 -17.45 17.61
C VAL A 281 -24.35 -17.44 17.14
N THR A 282 -24.76 -16.42 16.39
CA THR A 282 -26.10 -16.37 15.79
C THR A 282 -26.23 -17.37 14.64
N ILE A 283 -25.19 -17.51 13.81
CA ILE A 283 -25.14 -18.56 12.80
C ILE A 283 -25.15 -19.95 13.46
N ASN A 284 -24.36 -20.17 14.52
CA ASN A 284 -24.40 -21.43 15.26
C ASN A 284 -25.80 -21.73 15.83
N LYS A 285 -26.53 -20.71 16.30
CA LYS A 285 -27.94 -20.88 16.73
C LYS A 285 -28.81 -21.35 15.56
N LEU A 286 -28.72 -20.69 14.40
CA LEU A 286 -29.47 -21.09 13.20
C LEU A 286 -29.14 -22.52 12.73
N MET A 287 -27.86 -22.93 12.84
CA MET A 287 -27.45 -24.31 12.54
C MET A 287 -28.09 -25.32 13.51
N GLN A 288 -28.15 -24.99 14.81
CA GLN A 288 -28.82 -25.82 15.82
C GLN A 288 -30.34 -25.92 15.58
N GLU A 289 -30.94 -24.85 15.07
CA GLU A 289 -32.35 -24.79 14.66
C GLU A 289 -32.61 -25.46 13.29
N LYS A 290 -31.56 -25.90 12.59
CA LYS A 290 -31.63 -26.49 11.24
C LYS A 290 -32.36 -25.59 10.24
N ALA A 291 -32.09 -24.29 10.30
CA ALA A 291 -32.64 -23.36 9.33
C ALA A 291 -32.11 -23.68 7.92
N GLU A 292 -32.99 -23.74 6.92
CA GLU A 292 -32.66 -24.05 5.51
C GLU A 292 -31.52 -23.19 4.95
N ALA A 293 -31.43 -21.92 5.38
CA ALA A 293 -30.37 -21.01 4.95
C ALA A 293 -28.96 -21.44 5.40
N THR A 294 -28.80 -22.46 6.25
CA THR A 294 -27.51 -22.92 6.77
C THR A 294 -26.86 -24.04 5.97
N ASP A 295 -27.52 -24.56 4.93
CA ASP A 295 -27.04 -25.71 4.16
C ASP A 295 -25.64 -25.48 3.53
N SER A 296 -25.37 -24.24 3.09
CA SER A 296 -24.10 -23.81 2.48
C SER A 296 -22.90 -23.80 3.45
N LEU A 297 -23.15 -23.84 4.76
CA LEU A 297 -22.11 -23.93 5.79
C LEU A 297 -21.57 -25.36 5.96
N GLY A 298 -22.32 -26.37 5.51
CA GLY A 298 -22.01 -27.78 5.76
C GLY A 298 -22.17 -28.19 7.24
N ALA A 299 -21.51 -29.29 7.62
CA ALA A 299 -21.65 -29.85 8.97
C ALA A 299 -21.03 -28.96 10.08
N LYS A 300 -20.06 -28.12 9.72
CA LYS A 300 -19.40 -27.18 10.62
C LYS A 300 -19.14 -25.88 9.89
N GLN A 301 -19.44 -24.76 10.54
CA GLN A 301 -19.08 -23.45 10.01
C GLN A 301 -17.56 -23.25 10.05
N ASN A 302 -16.99 -22.83 8.92
CA ASN A 302 -15.60 -22.38 8.86
C ASN A 302 -15.46 -20.99 9.46
N THR A 303 -14.53 -20.81 10.40
CA THR A 303 -14.19 -19.51 10.96
C THR A 303 -12.72 -19.18 10.78
N PHE A 304 -12.41 -17.94 10.42
CA PHE A 304 -11.04 -17.49 10.14
C PHE A 304 -10.62 -16.36 11.07
N SER A 305 -9.51 -16.53 11.78
CA SER A 305 -9.02 -15.62 12.81
C SER A 305 -7.58 -15.23 12.56
N ALA A 306 -7.27 -13.94 12.44
CA ALA A 306 -5.90 -13.45 12.54
C ALA A 306 -5.46 -13.49 14.02
N VAL A 307 -4.32 -14.11 14.29
CA VAL A 307 -3.74 -14.25 15.64
C VAL A 307 -2.33 -13.69 15.67
N PHE A 308 -1.93 -13.13 16.82
CA PHE A 308 -0.61 -12.54 17.03
C PHE A 308 -0.05 -12.97 18.40
N PRO A 309 0.33 -14.25 18.56
CA PRO A 309 0.77 -14.78 19.84
C PRO A 309 1.89 -13.93 20.46
N ASN A 310 1.75 -13.66 21.76
CA ASN A 310 2.69 -12.83 22.54
C ASN A 310 2.76 -11.34 22.15
N SER A 311 1.91 -10.87 21.25
CA SER A 311 1.81 -9.45 20.93
C SER A 311 0.79 -8.74 21.83
N ILE A 312 0.91 -7.41 21.93
CA ILE A 312 -0.02 -6.57 22.71
C ILE A 312 -1.46 -6.60 22.16
N ASN A 313 -1.61 -6.95 20.88
CA ASN A 313 -2.88 -6.99 20.16
C ASN A 313 -3.46 -8.41 20.05
N ASP A 314 -2.95 -9.39 20.82
CA ASP A 314 -3.42 -10.77 20.76
C ASP A 314 -4.87 -10.92 21.25
N GLU A 315 -5.76 -11.33 20.35
CA GLU A 315 -7.17 -11.59 20.63
C GLU A 315 -7.54 -13.08 20.59
N GLU A 316 -6.56 -13.97 20.43
CA GLU A 316 -6.75 -15.40 20.23
C GLU A 316 -7.64 -16.03 21.32
N HIS A 317 -7.40 -15.68 22.59
CA HIS A 317 -8.17 -16.23 23.71
C HIS A 317 -9.65 -15.81 23.71
N TYR A 318 -10.02 -14.74 23.01
CA TYR A 318 -11.43 -14.36 22.84
C TYR A 318 -12.07 -15.15 21.71
N ALA A 319 -11.37 -15.32 20.58
CA ALA A 319 -11.83 -16.19 19.50
C ALA A 319 -12.05 -17.62 19.99
N ASP A 320 -11.11 -18.16 20.77
CA ASP A 320 -11.23 -19.49 21.38
C ASP A 320 -12.45 -19.63 22.28
N ALA A 321 -12.80 -18.58 23.05
CA ALA A 321 -13.99 -18.58 23.88
C ALA A 321 -15.28 -18.62 23.05
N ALA A 322 -15.34 -17.89 21.93
CA ALA A 322 -16.48 -17.93 21.02
C ALA A 322 -16.62 -19.31 20.35
N ILE A 323 -15.49 -19.89 19.92
CA ILE A 323 -15.43 -21.24 19.34
C ILE A 323 -15.95 -22.29 20.34
N ALA A 324 -15.45 -22.25 21.58
CA ALA A 324 -15.85 -23.19 22.64
C ALA A 324 -17.36 -23.13 22.94
N LYS A 325 -17.97 -21.95 22.82
CA LYS A 325 -19.41 -21.74 23.03
C LYS A 325 -20.28 -22.37 21.94
N CYS A 326 -19.75 -22.59 20.75
CA CYS A 326 -20.45 -23.15 19.60
C CYS A 326 -20.48 -24.69 19.57
N SER A 327 -20.25 -25.36 20.71
CA SER A 327 -20.50 -26.81 20.90
C SER A 327 -19.84 -27.74 19.88
N GLY A 328 -18.69 -27.35 19.31
CA GLY A 328 -17.97 -28.16 18.31
C GLY A 328 -18.46 -28.04 16.87
N ASN A 329 -19.43 -27.15 16.59
CA ASN A 329 -19.95 -26.85 15.25
C ASN A 329 -19.05 -25.93 14.42
N ILE A 330 -17.81 -25.70 14.88
CA ILE A 330 -16.86 -24.78 14.25
C ILE A 330 -15.65 -25.56 13.76
N GLN A 331 -15.25 -25.26 12.53
CA GLN A 331 -13.93 -25.56 11.99
C GLN A 331 -13.12 -24.26 12.00
N ALA A 332 -12.20 -24.15 12.97
CA ALA A 332 -11.44 -22.92 13.19
C ALA A 332 -10.11 -22.94 12.43
N HIS A 333 -9.86 -21.87 11.69
CA HIS A 333 -8.60 -21.59 10.99
C HIS A 333 -7.95 -20.38 11.63
N LYS A 334 -6.74 -20.55 12.18
CA LYS A 334 -5.95 -19.49 12.80
C LYS A 334 -4.82 -19.09 11.88
N ILE A 335 -4.79 -17.83 11.48
CA ILE A 335 -3.84 -17.26 10.54
C ILE A 335 -2.84 -16.43 11.33
N LEU A 336 -1.55 -16.66 11.11
CA LEU A 336 -0.46 -15.93 11.75
C LEU A 336 0.26 -15.03 10.72
N PRO A 337 -0.16 -13.76 10.54
CA PRO A 337 0.62 -12.84 9.72
C PRO A 337 1.98 -12.55 10.37
N THR A 338 3.04 -12.57 9.56
CA THR A 338 4.43 -12.32 10.00
C THR A 338 5.00 -11.07 9.33
N PRO A 339 6.03 -10.44 9.91
CA PRO A 339 6.72 -9.33 9.25
C PRO A 339 7.35 -9.74 7.91
N GLU A 340 7.89 -10.96 7.79
CA GLU A 340 8.45 -11.47 6.54
C GLU A 340 7.35 -11.66 5.47
N GLY A 341 6.19 -12.19 5.87
CA GLY A 341 5.03 -12.31 5.00
C GLY A 341 4.52 -10.93 4.57
N PHE A 342 4.40 -9.98 5.50
CA PHE A 342 4.03 -8.61 5.19
C PHE A 342 5.00 -7.96 4.21
N ALA A 343 6.29 -8.18 4.39
CA ALA A 343 7.30 -7.73 3.45
C ALA A 343 7.06 -8.35 2.06
N ALA A 344 6.88 -9.67 1.97
CA ALA A 344 6.69 -10.37 0.69
C ALA A 344 5.42 -9.90 -0.05
N ASP A 345 4.32 -9.72 0.67
CA ASP A 345 3.02 -9.35 0.10
C ASP A 345 2.85 -7.81 -0.06
N LEU A 346 3.80 -6.98 0.37
CA LEU A 346 3.63 -5.52 0.48
C LEU A 346 3.25 -4.84 -0.85
N GLU A 347 3.91 -5.19 -1.95
CA GLU A 347 3.65 -4.58 -3.27
C GLU A 347 2.28 -5.00 -3.81
N ASP A 348 1.94 -6.29 -3.70
CA ASP A 348 0.62 -6.78 -4.09
C ASP A 348 -0.49 -6.18 -3.23
N PHE A 349 -0.25 -6.01 -1.94
CA PHE A 349 -1.19 -5.36 -1.02
C PHE A 349 -1.42 -3.89 -1.40
N VAL A 350 -0.38 -3.14 -1.75
CA VAL A 350 -0.52 -1.76 -2.25
C VAL A 350 -1.28 -1.72 -3.58
N ARG A 351 -0.96 -2.61 -4.51
CA ARG A 351 -1.66 -2.77 -5.80
C ARG A 351 -3.14 -3.12 -5.63
N THR A 352 -3.45 -3.96 -4.64
CA THR A 352 -4.82 -4.38 -4.30
C THR A 352 -5.64 -3.22 -3.75
N MET A 353 -5.04 -2.39 -2.88
CA MET A 353 -5.75 -1.27 -2.25
C MET A 353 -6.08 -0.14 -3.23
N GLU A 354 -5.27 0.04 -4.28
CA GLU A 354 -5.32 1.10 -5.32
C GLU A 354 -5.21 2.54 -4.81
N GLU A 355 -5.57 2.79 -3.55
CA GLU A 355 -5.49 4.07 -2.87
C GLU A 355 -4.80 3.86 -1.50
N PRO A 356 -3.93 4.79 -1.06
CA PRO A 356 -3.28 4.72 0.24
C PRO A 356 -4.24 4.51 1.43
N ILE A 357 -3.74 3.86 2.48
CA ILE A 357 -4.47 3.46 3.70
C ILE A 357 -3.73 3.93 4.96
N ILE A 358 -4.42 4.14 6.08
CA ILE A 358 -3.84 4.86 7.24
C ILE A 358 -2.94 4.03 8.17
N SER A 359 -3.00 2.70 8.08
CA SER A 359 -2.14 1.77 8.83
C SER A 359 -2.03 0.43 8.10
N SER A 360 -1.13 -0.44 8.56
CA SER A 360 -1.02 -1.83 8.08
C SER A 360 -2.12 -2.76 8.64
N GLY A 361 -3.08 -2.25 9.42
CA GLY A 361 -4.18 -3.05 9.99
C GLY A 361 -4.95 -3.90 8.96
N PRO A 362 -5.38 -3.34 7.81
CA PRO A 362 -6.08 -4.08 6.76
C PRO A 362 -5.26 -5.23 6.14
N TYR A 363 -3.94 -5.30 6.37
CA TYR A 363 -3.14 -6.44 5.94
C TYR A 363 -3.46 -7.73 6.71
N ALA A 364 -3.86 -7.62 7.98
CA ALA A 364 -4.32 -8.78 8.74
C ALA A 364 -5.57 -9.41 8.08
N GLN A 365 -6.49 -8.55 7.61
CA GLN A 365 -7.65 -8.98 6.86
C GLN A 365 -7.27 -9.57 5.50
N TYR A 366 -6.34 -8.95 4.76
CA TYR A 366 -5.78 -9.51 3.53
C TYR A 366 -5.31 -10.97 3.72
N CYS A 367 -4.55 -11.26 4.79
CA CYS A 367 -4.11 -12.62 5.10
C CYS A 367 -5.27 -13.57 5.44
N VAL A 368 -6.29 -13.08 6.15
CA VAL A 368 -7.51 -13.85 6.44
C VAL A 368 -8.24 -14.21 5.16
N MET A 369 -8.41 -13.25 4.23
CA MET A 369 -9.07 -13.49 2.94
C MET A 369 -8.28 -14.46 2.07
N LYS A 370 -6.94 -14.31 2.04
CA LYS A 370 -6.03 -15.24 1.35
C LYS A 370 -6.20 -16.68 1.85
N GLU A 371 -6.31 -16.89 3.16
CA GLU A 371 -6.55 -18.23 3.70
C GLU A 371 -7.98 -18.70 3.46
N ALA A 372 -8.99 -17.86 3.70
CA ALA A 372 -10.40 -18.21 3.55
C ALA A 372 -10.75 -18.68 2.13
N SER A 373 -10.15 -18.07 1.10
CA SER A 373 -10.37 -18.42 -0.31
C SER A 373 -10.04 -19.88 -0.65
N LYS A 374 -9.24 -20.56 0.19
CA LYS A 374 -8.92 -21.98 0.02
C LYS A 374 -10.04 -22.92 0.46
N HIS A 375 -11.02 -22.41 1.20
CA HIS A 375 -12.05 -23.21 1.87
C HIS A 375 -13.48 -22.76 1.53
N VAL A 376 -13.68 -21.47 1.28
CA VAL A 376 -15.00 -20.87 1.04
C VAL A 376 -14.95 -19.87 -0.11
N THR A 377 -16.12 -19.56 -0.68
CA THR A 377 -16.29 -18.53 -1.71
C THR A 377 -17.00 -17.29 -1.14
N VAL A 378 -17.75 -17.45 -0.04
CA VAL A 378 -18.47 -16.38 0.65
C VAL A 378 -18.01 -16.27 2.10
N LEU A 379 -17.81 -15.05 2.59
CA LEU A 379 -17.38 -14.77 3.95
C LEU A 379 -18.24 -13.68 4.60
N LEU A 380 -18.78 -13.94 5.79
CA LEU A 380 -19.44 -12.92 6.60
C LEU A 380 -18.43 -12.22 7.53
N ASP A 381 -18.46 -10.90 7.57
CA ASP A 381 -17.67 -10.06 8.49
C ASP A 381 -18.59 -9.16 9.34
N GLY A 382 -18.20 -8.88 10.59
CA GLY A 382 -18.90 -8.03 11.54
C GLY A 382 -18.72 -6.52 11.32
N GLN A 383 -18.26 -6.09 10.14
CA GLN A 383 -18.03 -4.68 9.81
C GLN A 383 -19.31 -3.84 9.88
N GLY A 384 -19.19 -2.56 10.24
CA GLY A 384 -20.31 -1.60 10.34
C GLY A 384 -20.98 -1.55 11.72
N ALA A 385 -20.77 -2.58 12.57
CA ALA A 385 -21.33 -2.61 13.92
C ALA A 385 -20.78 -1.47 14.82
N ASP A 386 -19.50 -1.11 14.67
CA ASP A 386 -18.89 -0.03 15.45
C ASP A 386 -19.49 1.34 15.08
N GLU A 387 -19.69 1.62 13.79
CA GLU A 387 -20.22 2.88 13.27
C GLU A 387 -21.71 3.08 13.49
N MET A 388 -22.49 2.02 13.60
CA MET A 388 -23.92 2.15 13.92
C MET A 388 -24.20 2.14 15.44
N MET A 389 -23.35 1.52 16.27
CA MET A 389 -23.59 1.29 17.71
C MET A 389 -22.51 1.84 18.66
N ALA A 390 -21.78 2.87 18.23
CA ALA A 390 -20.80 3.59 19.04
C ALA A 390 -19.65 2.72 19.60
N GLY A 391 -19.03 1.94 18.73
CA GLY A 391 -17.93 1.04 19.09
C GLY A 391 -16.63 1.70 19.53
N TYR A 392 -16.35 2.90 19.02
CA TYR A 392 -15.11 3.63 19.29
C TYR A 392 -15.22 4.64 20.43
N ILE A 393 -14.09 4.90 21.10
CA ILE A 393 -14.00 5.86 22.23
C ILE A 393 -14.50 7.28 21.88
N PRO A 394 -14.23 7.86 20.68
CA PRO A 394 -14.72 9.19 20.33
C PRO A 394 -16.23 9.40 20.48
N TYR A 395 -17.05 8.35 20.30
CA TYR A 395 -18.50 8.45 20.46
C TYR A 395 -18.95 8.73 21.89
N TYR A 396 -18.21 8.24 22.90
CA TYR A 396 -18.47 8.57 24.29
C TYR A 396 -18.37 10.08 24.53
N PHE A 397 -17.37 10.75 23.93
CA PHE A 397 -17.24 12.19 24.06
C PHE A 397 -18.34 12.96 23.32
N ALA A 398 -18.77 12.48 22.15
CA ALA A 398 -19.91 13.06 21.45
C ALA A 398 -21.19 12.94 22.28
N TYR A 399 -21.43 11.79 22.91
CA TYR A 399 -22.57 11.56 23.78
C TYR A 399 -22.53 12.43 25.06
N LEU A 400 -21.37 12.56 25.70
CA LEU A 400 -21.22 13.45 26.87
C LEU A 400 -21.45 14.92 26.51
N ARG A 401 -20.97 15.38 25.34
CA ARG A 401 -21.23 16.74 24.85
C ARG A 401 -22.71 16.94 24.51
N GLN A 402 -23.38 15.95 23.93
CA GLN A 402 -24.83 15.94 23.72
C GLN A 402 -25.60 16.12 25.02
N LEU A 403 -25.29 15.34 26.06
CA LEU A 403 -25.97 15.43 27.36
C LEU A 403 -25.78 16.82 28.00
N LYS A 404 -24.55 17.36 27.92
CA LYS A 404 -24.26 18.72 28.39
C LYS A 404 -25.04 19.77 27.61
N ALA A 405 -25.10 19.68 26.28
CA ALA A 405 -25.84 20.60 25.43
C ALA A 405 -27.37 20.56 25.69
N LYS A 406 -27.90 19.39 26.03
CA LYS A 406 -29.31 19.19 26.41
C LYS A 406 -29.64 19.61 27.85
N GLY A 407 -28.63 19.95 28.67
CA GLY A 407 -28.82 20.26 30.10
C GLY A 407 -29.12 19.05 30.99
N ASP A 408 -28.96 17.82 30.50
CA ASP A 408 -29.14 16.59 31.29
C ASP A 408 -27.89 16.27 32.12
N TYR A 409 -27.65 17.12 33.13
CA TYR A 409 -26.47 16.99 33.99
C TYR A 409 -26.50 15.72 34.84
N LYS A 410 -27.68 15.22 35.22
CA LYS A 410 -27.82 13.99 36.02
C LYS A 410 -27.29 12.79 35.25
N THR A 411 -27.71 12.61 34.00
CA THR A 411 -27.21 11.52 33.15
C THR A 411 -25.75 11.76 32.78
N PHE A 412 -25.36 13.01 32.49
CA PHE A 412 -23.97 13.37 32.19
C PHE A 412 -23.01 12.89 33.30
N PHE A 413 -23.26 13.23 34.56
CA PHE A 413 -22.38 12.83 35.66
C PHE A 413 -22.36 11.31 35.85
N LYS A 414 -23.52 10.64 35.69
CA LYS A 414 -23.61 9.18 35.78
C LYS A 414 -22.81 8.48 34.68
N GLU A 415 -22.93 8.93 33.43
CA GLU A 415 -22.20 8.36 32.29
C GLU A 415 -20.70 8.67 32.35
N ALA A 416 -20.34 9.90 32.74
CA ALA A 416 -18.95 10.30 32.91
C ALA A 416 -18.25 9.47 34.00
N THR A 417 -18.90 9.28 35.16
CA THR A 417 -18.38 8.45 36.25
C THR A 417 -18.28 6.98 35.87
N SER A 418 -19.29 6.45 35.17
CA SER A 418 -19.30 5.03 34.71
C SER A 418 -18.29 4.75 33.60
N SER A 419 -17.78 5.78 32.94
CA SER A 419 -16.79 5.71 31.85
C SER A 419 -15.38 6.14 32.28
N LEU A 420 -15.15 6.38 33.59
CA LEU A 420 -13.85 6.85 34.09
C LEU A 420 -12.70 5.89 33.77
N ASP A 421 -12.93 4.58 33.77
CA ASP A 421 -11.90 3.61 33.40
C ASP A 421 -11.49 3.71 31.93
N ILE A 422 -12.45 4.02 31.05
CA ILE A 422 -12.22 4.26 29.62
C ILE A 422 -11.37 5.54 29.44
N PHE A 423 -11.75 6.63 30.12
CA PHE A 423 -11.03 7.90 30.05
C PHE A 423 -9.65 7.84 30.73
N TYR A 424 -9.53 7.11 31.84
CA TYR A 424 -8.28 6.92 32.55
C TYR A 424 -7.26 6.20 31.68
N ARG A 425 -7.66 5.18 30.91
CA ARG A 425 -6.76 4.52 29.94
C ARG A 425 -6.25 5.52 28.90
N LEU A 426 -7.12 6.33 28.31
CA LEU A 426 -6.75 7.36 27.34
C LEU A 426 -5.83 8.43 27.96
N GLY A 427 -6.16 8.88 29.16
CA GLY A 427 -5.40 9.86 29.94
C GLY A 427 -4.02 9.34 30.31
N ARG A 428 -3.90 8.05 30.70
CA ARG A 428 -2.63 7.40 31.02
C ARG A 428 -1.67 7.37 29.83
N PHE A 429 -2.15 7.05 28.63
CA PHE A 429 -1.31 7.08 27.42
C PHE A 429 -0.79 8.50 27.13
N ARG A 430 -1.66 9.52 27.27
CA ARG A 430 -1.24 10.93 27.15
C ARG A 430 -0.25 11.35 28.25
N LEU A 431 -0.47 10.94 29.49
CA LEU A 431 0.38 11.27 30.62
C LEU A 431 1.74 10.58 30.51
N GLN A 432 1.79 9.32 30.09
CA GLN A 432 3.03 8.59 29.79
C GLN A 432 3.82 9.28 28.68
N GLY A 433 3.15 9.73 27.62
CA GLY A 433 3.79 10.53 26.56
C GLY A 433 4.36 11.85 27.06
N MET A 434 3.67 12.55 27.98
CA MET A 434 4.18 13.79 28.60
C MET A 434 5.32 13.54 29.60
N LEU A 435 5.30 12.41 30.31
CA LEU A 435 6.32 12.03 31.30
C LEU A 435 7.61 11.56 30.60
N THR A 436 7.50 11.00 29.41
CA THR A 436 8.67 10.75 28.55
C THR A 436 9.13 12.09 27.97
N ALA A 437 10.37 12.52 28.25
CA ALA A 437 10.99 13.71 27.64
C ALA A 437 11.32 13.51 26.13
N LYS A 438 10.50 12.72 25.43
CA LYS A 438 10.65 12.38 24.02
C LYS A 438 10.20 13.56 23.17
N LYS A 439 10.91 13.77 22.06
CA LYS A 439 10.60 14.83 21.11
C LYS A 439 9.31 14.51 20.36
N THR A 440 8.38 15.46 20.30
CA THR A 440 7.14 15.27 19.54
C THR A 440 7.36 15.41 18.03
N VAL A 441 6.90 14.43 17.25
CA VAL A 441 6.95 14.47 15.78
C VAL A 441 5.57 14.66 15.19
N ALA A 442 5.36 15.81 14.55
CA ALA A 442 4.14 16.09 13.78
C ALA A 442 4.38 15.87 12.28
N MET A 443 3.40 15.33 11.54
CA MET A 443 3.54 15.13 10.09
C MET A 443 3.90 16.44 9.35
N SER A 444 3.33 17.57 9.76
CA SER A 444 3.63 18.88 9.15
C SER A 444 5.12 19.27 9.19
N SER A 445 5.89 18.73 10.14
CA SER A 445 7.34 18.94 10.22
C SER A 445 8.14 18.08 9.23
N LEU A 446 7.52 17.04 8.68
CA LEU A 446 8.10 16.12 7.70
C LEU A 446 7.70 16.49 6.27
N LEU A 447 6.58 17.21 6.08
CA LEU A 447 6.12 17.67 4.78
C LEU A 447 6.94 18.86 4.25
N SER A 448 6.97 19.02 2.93
CA SER A 448 7.67 20.15 2.31
C SER A 448 6.93 21.47 2.55
N LYS A 449 7.67 22.59 2.62
CA LYS A 449 7.08 23.92 2.83
C LYS A 449 6.20 24.37 1.65
N GLY A 450 6.58 24.00 0.43
CA GLY A 450 5.79 24.32 -0.77
C GLY A 450 4.44 23.61 -0.76
N PHE A 451 4.44 22.31 -0.47
CA PHE A 451 3.23 21.50 -0.40
C PHE A 451 2.29 21.94 0.73
N THR A 452 2.84 22.14 1.94
CA THR A 452 2.05 22.65 3.08
C THR A 452 1.55 24.07 2.85
N GLY A 453 2.33 24.93 2.19
CA GLY A 453 1.90 26.28 1.82
C GLY A 453 0.72 26.28 0.86
N LYS A 454 0.75 25.42 -0.17
CA LYS A 454 -0.31 25.29 -1.18
C LYS A 454 -1.66 24.91 -0.60
N TYR A 455 -1.69 24.02 0.40
CA TYR A 455 -2.92 23.46 0.99
C TYR A 455 -3.19 23.91 2.43
N LYS A 456 -2.58 25.01 2.88
CA LYS A 456 -2.76 25.53 4.26
C LYS A 456 -4.22 25.84 4.61
N GLY A 457 -5.04 26.15 3.60
CA GLY A 457 -6.47 26.44 3.76
C GLY A 457 -7.38 25.21 3.85
N GLU A 458 -6.86 24.00 3.61
CA GLU A 458 -7.66 22.78 3.75
C GLU A 458 -8.15 22.62 5.19
N SER A 459 -9.43 22.31 5.32
CA SER A 459 -10.09 22.06 6.58
C SER A 459 -10.92 20.77 6.49
N PHE A 460 -11.33 20.28 7.65
CA PHE A 460 -12.17 19.10 7.76
C PHE A 460 -13.43 19.42 8.54
N GLY A 461 -14.53 18.75 8.19
CA GLY A 461 -15.85 19.01 8.77
C GLY A 461 -15.86 18.83 10.28
N ASN A 462 -16.67 19.66 10.95
CA ASN A 462 -16.87 19.58 12.39
C ASN A 462 -17.35 18.19 12.83
N ILE A 463 -16.94 17.77 14.02
CA ILE A 463 -17.43 16.56 14.66
C ILE A 463 -18.76 16.91 15.33
N PRO A 464 -19.90 16.29 14.96
CA PRO A 464 -21.16 16.60 15.61
C PRO A 464 -21.12 16.34 17.13
N ASP A 465 -21.69 17.27 17.90
CA ASP A 465 -21.90 17.14 19.35
C ASP A 465 -23.22 16.40 19.66
N ASN A 466 -23.56 15.45 18.80
CA ASN A 466 -24.69 14.54 18.92
C ASN A 466 -24.22 13.15 18.46
N MET A 467 -24.41 12.15 19.32
CA MET A 467 -23.93 10.79 19.10
C MET A 467 -24.50 10.20 17.81
N LYS A 468 -25.82 10.21 17.61
CA LYS A 468 -26.44 9.63 16.42
C LYS A 468 -26.09 10.39 15.14
N MET A 469 -26.02 11.72 15.19
CA MET A 469 -25.58 12.50 14.02
C MET A 469 -24.13 12.17 13.66
N ARG A 470 -23.27 11.97 14.67
CA ARG A 470 -21.89 11.52 14.46
C ARG A 470 -21.84 10.10 13.87
N LEU A 471 -22.70 9.19 14.31
CA LEU A 471 -22.79 7.83 13.75
C LEU A 471 -23.26 7.85 12.29
N ILE A 472 -24.27 8.66 11.94
CA ILE A 472 -24.72 8.84 10.53
C ILE A 472 -23.56 9.37 9.68
N ASP A 473 -22.85 10.38 10.16
CA ASP A 473 -21.71 10.95 9.45
C ASP A 473 -20.57 9.92 9.24
N ASP A 474 -20.31 9.06 10.24
CA ASP A 474 -19.35 7.97 10.14
C ASP A 474 -19.81 6.82 9.22
N LEU A 475 -21.12 6.56 9.11
CA LEU A 475 -21.70 5.57 8.20
C LEU A 475 -21.52 5.96 6.73
N PHE A 476 -21.67 7.25 6.38
CA PHE A 476 -21.72 7.69 4.98
C PHE A 476 -20.50 8.46 4.49
N HIS A 477 -19.76 9.16 5.36
CA HIS A 477 -18.72 10.12 4.92
C HIS A 477 -17.39 10.02 5.67
N LYS A 478 -17.25 9.22 6.74
CA LYS A 478 -16.00 9.21 7.53
C LYS A 478 -15.39 7.82 7.65
N SER A 479 -15.60 7.10 8.75
CA SER A 479 -14.83 5.87 9.00
C SER A 479 -15.27 4.72 8.10
N LEU A 480 -16.58 4.46 7.98
CA LEU A 480 -17.09 3.26 7.32
C LEU A 480 -16.75 3.18 5.82
N PRO A 481 -16.82 4.25 5.02
CA PRO A 481 -16.50 4.17 3.59
C PRO A 481 -15.10 3.58 3.32
N SER A 482 -14.09 3.99 4.08
CA SER A 482 -12.73 3.43 3.95
C SER A 482 -12.66 1.96 4.35
N LEU A 483 -13.39 1.58 5.40
CA LEU A 483 -13.45 0.22 5.91
C LEU A 483 -14.13 -0.74 4.94
N LEU A 484 -15.21 -0.30 4.27
CA LEU A 484 -15.88 -1.08 3.23
C LEU A 484 -15.04 -1.20 1.96
N ARG A 485 -14.26 -0.15 1.61
CA ARG A 485 -13.27 -0.27 0.54
C ARG A 485 -12.23 -1.35 0.87
N TYR A 486 -11.69 -1.37 2.09
CA TYR A 486 -10.71 -2.40 2.46
C TYR A 486 -11.31 -3.81 2.40
N GLU A 487 -12.53 -3.96 2.92
CA GLU A 487 -13.30 -5.21 2.87
C GLU A 487 -13.43 -5.72 1.43
N ASP A 488 -13.96 -4.88 0.53
CA ASP A 488 -14.17 -5.25 -0.87
C ASP A 488 -12.85 -5.55 -1.58
N LYS A 489 -11.83 -4.69 -1.44
CA LYS A 489 -10.52 -4.91 -2.10
C LYS A 489 -9.85 -6.19 -1.62
N ASN A 490 -9.84 -6.44 -0.31
CA ASN A 490 -9.19 -7.63 0.26
C ASN A 490 -9.93 -8.92 -0.09
N THR A 491 -11.26 -8.93 0.01
CA THR A 491 -12.07 -10.11 -0.35
C THR A 491 -11.92 -10.42 -1.83
N MET A 492 -12.06 -9.41 -2.68
CA MET A 492 -12.10 -9.60 -4.12
C MET A 492 -10.74 -9.93 -4.73
N ARG A 493 -9.64 -9.48 -4.12
CA ARG A 493 -8.29 -9.92 -4.50
C ARG A 493 -8.11 -11.44 -4.49
N PHE A 494 -8.90 -12.15 -3.68
CA PHE A 494 -8.87 -13.61 -3.56
C PHE A 494 -10.18 -14.27 -3.99
N SER A 495 -10.95 -13.61 -4.87
CA SER A 495 -12.20 -14.15 -5.42
C SER A 495 -13.20 -14.58 -4.32
N LEU A 496 -13.28 -13.79 -3.25
CA LEU A 496 -14.22 -13.97 -2.15
C LEU A 496 -15.31 -12.90 -2.16
N GLU A 497 -16.54 -13.30 -1.82
CA GLU A 497 -17.61 -12.39 -1.49
C GLU A 497 -17.66 -12.05 0.01
N GLY A 498 -17.30 -10.81 0.36
CA GLY A 498 -17.55 -10.27 1.71
C GLY A 498 -19.01 -9.83 1.90
N ARG A 499 -19.68 -10.31 2.95
CA ARG A 499 -21.05 -9.95 3.36
C ARG A 499 -21.07 -9.33 4.76
N VAL A 500 -21.72 -8.17 4.91
CA VAL A 500 -21.72 -7.37 6.16
C VAL A 500 -23.13 -7.24 6.77
N PRO A 501 -23.58 -8.20 7.61
CA PRO A 501 -24.96 -8.25 8.14
C PRO A 501 -25.39 -7.06 9.00
N PHE A 502 -24.46 -6.32 9.60
CA PHE A 502 -24.81 -5.13 10.37
C PHE A 502 -25.30 -3.97 9.50
N LEU A 503 -24.96 -3.95 8.21
CA LEU A 503 -25.43 -2.96 7.25
C LEU A 503 -26.71 -3.40 6.53
N ASP A 504 -27.55 -4.15 7.22
CA ASP A 504 -28.93 -4.37 6.81
C ASP A 504 -29.76 -3.11 7.07
N LYS A 505 -30.39 -2.58 6.02
CA LYS A 505 -31.10 -1.30 6.05
C LYS A 505 -32.17 -1.26 7.15
N GLU A 506 -32.89 -2.36 7.35
CA GLU A 506 -33.97 -2.44 8.33
C GLU A 506 -33.44 -2.57 9.76
N VAL A 507 -32.30 -3.23 9.96
CA VAL A 507 -31.61 -3.27 11.26
C VAL A 507 -31.11 -1.87 11.64
N VAL A 508 -30.48 -1.15 10.70
CA VAL A 508 -29.97 0.21 10.95
C VAL A 508 -31.12 1.18 11.22
N LYS A 509 -32.17 1.21 10.37
CA LYS A 509 -33.35 2.05 10.58
C LYS A 509 -34.01 1.79 11.93
N PHE A 510 -34.19 0.52 12.29
CA PHE A 510 -34.73 0.15 13.59
C PHE A 510 -33.88 0.70 14.73
N LEU A 511 -32.57 0.48 14.72
CA LEU A 511 -31.65 0.96 15.75
C LEU A 511 -31.73 2.49 15.93
N PHE A 512 -31.72 3.25 14.83
CA PHE A 512 -31.73 4.71 14.88
C PHE A 512 -33.04 5.27 15.44
N SER A 513 -34.15 4.54 15.33
CA SER A 513 -35.44 4.90 15.93
C SER A 513 -35.47 4.83 17.48
N LEU A 514 -34.58 4.03 18.09
CA LEU A 514 -34.56 3.76 19.52
C LEU A 514 -33.97 4.92 20.33
N SER A 515 -34.11 4.93 21.65
CA SER A 515 -33.43 5.91 22.49
C SER A 515 -31.91 5.70 22.53
N ASP A 516 -31.15 6.74 22.90
CA ASP A 516 -29.67 6.68 23.00
C ASP A 516 -29.21 5.52 23.91
N GLU A 517 -30.05 5.12 24.87
CA GLU A 517 -29.79 4.00 25.78
C GLU A 517 -29.60 2.65 25.09
N ALA A 518 -30.13 2.47 23.87
CA ALA A 518 -29.92 1.25 23.08
C ALA A 518 -28.47 1.15 22.60
N ILE A 519 -27.78 2.29 22.46
CA ILE A 519 -26.41 2.39 21.97
C ILE A 519 -25.46 2.54 23.17
N ILE A 520 -25.61 3.58 24.00
CA ILE A 520 -24.78 3.83 25.19
C ILE A 520 -25.64 3.97 26.45
N LYS A 521 -25.33 3.17 27.48
CA LYS A 521 -25.85 3.36 28.85
C LYS A 521 -24.89 2.85 29.91
N GLY A 522 -24.71 3.61 30.99
CA GLY A 522 -23.86 3.25 32.11
C GLY A 522 -22.41 3.00 31.70
N GLY A 523 -21.91 3.75 30.73
CA GLY A 523 -20.58 3.56 30.15
C GLY A 523 -20.42 2.31 29.26
N TRP A 524 -21.50 1.58 28.96
CA TRP A 524 -21.49 0.45 28.02
C TRP A 524 -22.00 0.88 26.65
N ASN A 525 -21.17 0.68 25.62
CA ASN A 525 -21.57 0.82 24.22
C ASN A 525 -22.17 -0.48 23.67
N LYS A 526 -22.76 -0.41 22.47
CA LYS A 526 -23.40 -1.54 21.78
C LYS A 526 -24.39 -2.30 22.67
N ARG A 527 -25.08 -1.59 23.55
CA ARG A 527 -25.89 -2.22 24.61
C ARG A 527 -26.92 -3.18 24.03
N ILE A 528 -27.65 -2.77 22.99
CA ILE A 528 -28.68 -3.60 22.38
C ILE A 528 -28.12 -4.90 21.80
N LEU A 529 -26.94 -4.87 21.18
CA LEU A 529 -26.27 -6.07 20.68
C LEU A 529 -25.88 -7.02 21.83
N ARG A 530 -25.33 -6.47 22.93
CA ARG A 530 -24.97 -7.27 24.13
C ARG A 530 -26.20 -7.90 24.78
N ASP A 531 -27.30 -7.17 24.85
CA ASP A 531 -28.55 -7.66 25.43
C ASP A 531 -29.24 -8.68 24.50
N ALA A 532 -29.20 -8.45 23.18
CA ALA A 532 -29.76 -9.36 22.18
C ALA A 532 -28.99 -10.68 22.07
N THR A 533 -27.68 -10.67 22.30
CA THR A 533 -26.82 -11.87 22.25
C THR A 533 -26.54 -12.49 23.62
N ARG A 534 -27.22 -12.00 24.67
CA ARG A 534 -27.07 -12.51 26.03
C ARG A 534 -27.41 -14.00 26.08
N GLY A 535 -26.53 -14.79 26.70
CA GLY A 535 -26.64 -16.24 26.77
C GLY A 535 -26.04 -16.99 25.57
N LEU A 536 -25.96 -16.35 24.40
CA LEU A 536 -25.30 -16.89 23.20
C LEU A 536 -23.79 -16.64 23.23
N LEU A 537 -23.36 -15.45 23.66
CA LEU A 537 -21.93 -15.12 23.77
C LEU A 537 -21.31 -15.55 25.11
N PRO A 538 -20.00 -15.86 25.14
CA PRO A 538 -19.23 -15.96 26.37
C PRO A 538 -19.22 -14.63 27.14
N GLU A 539 -19.34 -14.68 28.47
CA GLU A 539 -19.33 -13.48 29.32
C GLU A 539 -18.05 -12.66 29.16
N LYS A 540 -16.91 -13.32 28.93
CA LYS A 540 -15.61 -12.66 28.70
C LYS A 540 -15.61 -11.77 27.45
N ILE A 541 -16.48 -12.04 26.47
CA ILE A 541 -16.67 -11.22 25.26
C ILE A 541 -17.79 -10.19 25.50
N SER A 542 -18.94 -10.62 26.02
CA SER A 542 -20.10 -9.74 26.23
C SER A 542 -19.84 -8.65 27.27
N ASN A 543 -18.93 -8.86 28.23
CA ASN A 543 -18.56 -7.91 29.28
C ASN A 543 -17.28 -7.13 28.95
N ARG A 544 -16.87 -7.12 27.68
CA ARG A 544 -15.70 -6.38 27.21
C ARG A 544 -16.09 -5.03 26.58
N ARG A 545 -15.64 -3.92 27.17
CA ARG A 545 -15.89 -2.55 26.66
C ARG A 545 -14.83 -2.04 25.68
N ASN A 546 -13.62 -2.59 25.70
CA ASN A 546 -12.55 -2.15 24.80
C ASN A 546 -12.65 -2.86 23.44
N LYS A 547 -12.72 -2.05 22.37
CA LYS A 547 -12.49 -2.51 21.00
C LYS A 547 -10.98 -2.60 20.74
N ILE A 548 -10.55 -3.71 20.17
CA ILE A 548 -9.29 -3.80 19.42
C ILE A 548 -9.74 -3.98 17.96
N GLY A 549 -9.18 -3.20 17.05
CA GLY A 549 -9.47 -3.32 15.62
C GLY A 549 -8.65 -4.46 15.00
N PHE A 550 -8.81 -4.70 13.70
CA PHE A 550 -7.83 -5.47 12.93
C PHE A 550 -6.51 -4.69 12.89
N THR A 551 -5.67 -4.86 13.91
CA THR A 551 -4.39 -4.16 14.05
C THR A 551 -3.26 -5.16 14.05
N THR A 552 -2.33 -4.99 13.13
CA THR A 552 -1.06 -5.71 13.12
C THR A 552 -0.13 -5.19 14.23
N PRO A 553 0.87 -5.98 14.65
CA PRO A 553 2.00 -5.50 15.47
C PRO A 553 2.92 -4.52 14.72
N GLU A 554 2.37 -3.46 14.12
CA GLU A 554 3.06 -2.56 13.18
C GLU A 554 4.38 -2.02 13.72
N ALA A 555 4.41 -1.58 14.98
CA ALA A 555 5.63 -1.06 15.62
C ALA A 555 6.74 -2.10 15.77
N GLU A 556 6.38 -3.36 16.02
CA GLU A 556 7.33 -4.47 16.08
C GLU A 556 7.84 -4.79 14.68
N TRP A 557 6.91 -4.92 13.72
CA TRP A 557 7.25 -5.24 12.33
C TRP A 557 8.13 -4.17 11.69
N PHE A 558 7.87 -2.89 11.94
CA PHE A 558 8.69 -1.80 11.39
C PHE A 558 10.12 -1.81 11.94
N LYS A 559 10.31 -2.25 13.19
CA LYS A 559 11.66 -2.41 13.77
C LYS A 559 12.39 -3.60 13.13
N LEU A 560 11.69 -4.71 12.90
CA LEU A 560 12.25 -5.89 12.24
C LEU A 560 12.54 -5.65 10.76
N MET A 561 11.67 -4.88 10.08
CA MET A 561 11.77 -4.55 8.66
C MET A 561 12.50 -3.22 8.40
N LYS A 562 13.18 -2.65 9.40
CA LYS A 562 13.79 -1.30 9.33
C LYS A 562 14.64 -1.10 8.07
N GLU A 563 15.38 -2.14 7.64
CA GLU A 563 16.25 -2.08 6.47
C GLU A 563 15.46 -1.81 5.20
N ARG A 564 14.30 -2.46 5.05
CA ARG A 564 13.42 -2.25 3.89
C ARG A 564 12.81 -0.86 3.89
N LEU A 565 12.41 -0.35 5.06
CA LEU A 565 11.89 1.02 5.19
C LEU A 565 12.97 2.04 4.86
N TYR A 566 14.20 1.84 5.33
CA TYR A 566 15.34 2.69 4.97
C TYR A 566 15.61 2.68 3.46
N LYS A 567 15.61 1.51 2.82
CA LYS A 567 15.78 1.40 1.35
C LYS A 567 14.75 2.26 0.60
N VAL A 568 13.48 2.25 1.03
CA VAL A 568 12.45 3.09 0.41
C VAL A 568 12.70 4.58 0.70
N PHE A 569 12.89 4.97 1.96
CA PHE A 569 13.10 6.39 2.32
C PHE A 569 14.41 7.00 1.77
N MET A 570 15.38 6.17 1.39
CA MET A 570 16.65 6.62 0.81
C MET A 570 16.68 6.60 -0.72
N SER A 571 15.70 5.96 -1.35
CA SER A 571 15.60 5.89 -2.81
C SER A 571 15.55 7.28 -3.47
N ASN A 572 15.93 7.32 -4.75
CA ASN A 572 15.80 8.51 -5.59
C ASN A 572 14.35 8.97 -5.70
N SER A 573 13.44 8.05 -6.02
CA SER A 573 12.03 8.34 -6.19
C SER A 573 11.45 9.03 -4.95
N PHE A 574 11.77 8.54 -3.74
CA PHE A 574 11.33 9.18 -2.49
C PHE A 574 11.96 10.56 -2.28
N ALA A 575 13.21 10.75 -2.69
CA ALA A 575 13.94 12.02 -2.53
C ALA A 575 13.42 13.13 -3.44
N GLU A 576 13.01 12.76 -4.64
CA GLU A 576 12.57 13.68 -5.70
C GLU A 576 11.11 14.12 -5.53
N ARG A 577 10.33 13.45 -4.68
CA ARG A 577 8.94 13.86 -4.42
C ARG A 577 8.87 15.27 -3.86
N PRO A 578 8.00 16.14 -4.38
CA PRO A 578 7.83 17.50 -3.89
C PRO A 578 7.06 17.58 -2.56
N TYR A 579 6.56 16.45 -2.03
CA TYR A 579 5.60 16.40 -0.93
C TYR A 579 6.21 16.40 0.47
N TRP A 580 7.43 15.89 0.62
CA TRP A 580 8.09 15.73 1.93
C TRP A 580 9.56 16.11 1.92
N ASN A 581 10.12 16.28 3.12
CA ASN A 581 11.54 16.49 3.33
C ASN A 581 12.19 15.18 3.75
N ARG A 582 12.89 14.53 2.81
CA ARG A 582 13.56 13.23 3.04
C ARG A 582 14.44 13.22 4.29
N GLU A 583 15.24 14.25 4.53
CA GLU A 583 16.16 14.29 5.68
C GLU A 583 15.41 14.35 7.01
N ALA A 584 14.32 15.12 7.05
CA ALA A 584 13.47 15.18 8.23
C ALA A 584 12.81 13.83 8.51
N VAL A 585 12.33 13.13 7.47
CA VAL A 585 11.76 11.78 7.57
C VAL A 585 12.79 10.78 8.10
N LEU A 586 13.98 10.70 7.48
CA LEU A 586 15.02 9.76 7.91
C LEU A 586 15.48 10.03 9.34
N THR A 587 15.62 11.31 9.73
CA THR A 587 15.96 11.69 11.11
C THR A 587 14.87 11.27 12.09
N ALA A 588 13.60 11.53 11.76
CA ALA A 588 12.48 11.14 12.61
C ALA A 588 12.37 9.62 12.73
N PHE A 589 12.61 8.88 11.65
CA PHE A 589 12.56 7.42 11.66
C PHE A 589 13.72 6.83 12.49
N GLU A 590 14.94 7.35 12.36
CA GLU A 590 16.07 6.94 13.20
C GLU A 590 15.81 7.24 14.68
N GLU A 591 15.29 8.42 15.00
CA GLU A 591 14.91 8.78 16.38
C GLU A 591 13.81 7.85 16.92
N TYR A 592 12.86 7.44 16.07
CA TYR A 592 11.79 6.50 16.43
C TYR A 592 12.35 5.10 16.75
N LEU A 593 13.21 4.54 15.87
CA LEU A 593 13.81 3.22 16.08
C LEU A 593 14.66 3.14 17.35
N ASN A 594 15.26 4.27 17.76
CA ASN A 594 16.08 4.38 18.97
C ASN A 594 15.28 4.85 20.22
N ASP A 595 13.95 4.89 20.15
CA ASP A 595 13.06 5.31 21.24
C ASP A 595 13.31 6.75 21.75
N LYS A 596 13.82 7.63 20.88
CA LYS A 596 14.17 9.04 21.19
C LYS A 596 13.04 10.03 20.89
N ASN A 597 12.03 9.63 20.14
CA ASN A 597 10.84 10.43 19.85
C ASN A 597 9.55 9.64 20.11
N ASP A 598 8.42 10.33 20.10
CA ASP A 598 7.09 9.77 20.37
C ASP A 598 6.28 9.47 19.09
N ALA A 599 6.94 9.44 17.93
CA ALA A 599 6.28 9.35 16.64
C ALA A 599 5.38 8.09 16.56
N ASP A 600 4.13 8.29 16.13
CA ASP A 600 3.20 7.21 15.81
C ASP A 600 3.68 6.49 14.54
N THR A 601 3.65 5.15 14.53
CA THR A 601 4.02 4.35 13.35
C THR A 601 3.20 4.69 12.12
N MET A 602 1.95 5.13 12.31
CA MET A 602 1.09 5.60 11.21
C MET A 602 1.69 6.80 10.46
N ILE A 603 2.62 7.57 11.04
CA ILE A 603 3.33 8.63 10.31
C ILE A 603 4.22 8.01 9.25
N PHE A 604 5.06 7.04 9.63
CA PHE A 604 6.00 6.39 8.71
C PHE A 604 5.27 5.49 7.71
N TRP A 605 4.21 4.79 8.14
CA TRP A 605 3.38 4.01 7.24
C TRP A 605 2.79 4.87 6.12
N ARG A 606 2.19 6.02 6.43
CA ARG A 606 1.57 6.86 5.40
C ARG A 606 2.58 7.40 4.37
N LEU A 607 3.80 7.72 4.81
CA LEU A 607 4.88 8.12 3.89
C LEU A 607 5.35 6.94 3.02
N LEU A 608 5.54 5.77 3.63
CA LEU A 608 5.92 4.53 2.94
C LEU A 608 4.87 4.14 1.91
N ASN A 609 3.60 4.09 2.33
CA ASN A 609 2.48 3.63 1.52
C ASN A 609 2.20 4.55 0.33
N VAL A 610 2.29 5.87 0.52
CA VAL A 610 2.20 6.83 -0.59
C VAL A 610 3.35 6.66 -1.57
N GLU A 611 4.58 6.50 -1.10
CA GLU A 611 5.72 6.27 -2.00
C GLU A 611 5.57 4.99 -2.81
N LEU A 612 5.14 3.89 -2.19
CA LEU A 612 4.88 2.63 -2.90
C LEU A 612 3.72 2.77 -3.88
N TRP A 613 2.68 3.53 -3.51
CA TRP A 613 1.57 3.84 -4.41
C TRP A 613 2.02 4.67 -5.62
N PHE A 614 2.90 5.66 -5.43
CA PHE A 614 3.49 6.40 -6.55
C PHE A 614 4.23 5.46 -7.51
N ARG A 615 5.07 4.58 -6.98
CA ARG A 615 5.83 3.61 -7.80
C ARG A 615 4.93 2.67 -8.59
N GLU A 616 3.83 2.22 -7.98
CA GLU A 616 2.91 1.26 -8.59
C GLU A 616 2.03 1.91 -9.67
N PHE A 617 1.56 3.14 -9.44
CA PHE A 617 0.46 3.69 -10.25
C PHE A 617 0.77 5.00 -10.98
N ILE A 618 1.76 5.77 -10.55
CA ILE A 618 2.06 7.10 -11.11
C ILE A 618 3.36 7.08 -11.90
N ASP A 619 4.39 6.45 -11.36
CA ASP A 619 5.66 6.31 -12.06
C ASP A 619 5.43 5.38 -13.26
N ASN A 620 5.84 5.83 -14.44
CA ASN A 620 6.00 4.89 -15.55
C ASN A 620 7.08 3.91 -15.11
N ASN A 621 6.86 2.61 -15.29
CA ASN A 621 7.86 1.56 -15.05
C ASN A 621 9.09 1.79 -15.95
N GLU A 622 9.88 2.83 -15.71
CA GLU A 622 11.32 2.72 -15.77
C GLU A 622 11.62 1.70 -14.69
N THR A 623 11.81 0.47 -15.17
CA THR A 623 12.24 -0.69 -14.40
C THR A 623 13.03 -0.23 -13.19
N PRO A 624 12.62 -0.60 -11.96
CA PRO A 624 13.47 -0.36 -10.80
C PRO A 624 14.88 -0.77 -11.20
N ALA A 625 15.88 0.06 -10.90
CA ALA A 625 17.29 -0.19 -11.25
C ALA A 625 17.86 -1.53 -10.71
N ASP A 626 16.99 -2.39 -10.16
CA ASP A 626 17.21 -3.69 -9.56
C ASP A 626 16.86 -4.87 -10.50
N VAL A 627 16.23 -4.67 -11.67
CA VAL A 627 16.06 -5.78 -12.66
C VAL A 627 17.25 -5.81 -13.61
N LYS A 628 18.09 -6.83 -13.43
CA LYS A 628 19.28 -7.11 -14.25
C LYS A 628 18.85 -7.62 -15.62
N GLU A 629 19.05 -6.84 -16.67
CA GLU A 629 19.34 -7.46 -17.97
C GLU A 629 20.78 -7.96 -17.93
N ASN A 630 20.97 -9.27 -18.10
CA ASN A 630 22.30 -9.84 -18.16
C ASN A 630 22.91 -9.47 -19.51
N LYS A 631 23.93 -8.61 -19.51
CA LYS A 631 24.70 -8.27 -20.71
C LYS A 631 25.90 -9.19 -20.83
N SER A 632 26.41 -9.37 -22.04
CA SER A 632 27.68 -10.08 -22.23
C SER A 632 28.86 -9.26 -21.67
N ASP A 633 29.95 -9.93 -21.29
CA ASP A 633 31.20 -9.27 -20.90
C ASP A 633 31.86 -8.50 -22.08
N TYR A 634 31.45 -8.81 -23.32
CA TYR A 634 31.96 -8.17 -24.54
C TYR A 634 31.17 -6.94 -24.97
N GLU A 635 30.04 -6.65 -24.32
CA GLU A 635 29.17 -5.53 -24.67
C GLU A 635 29.47 -4.28 -23.82
N PRO A 636 29.36 -3.06 -24.39
CA PRO A 636 29.47 -1.84 -23.60
C PRO A 636 28.27 -1.69 -22.64
N ASN A 637 28.47 -0.89 -21.60
CA ASN A 637 27.32 -0.40 -20.83
C ASN A 637 26.51 0.62 -21.68
N PRO A 638 25.18 0.77 -21.46
CA PRO A 638 24.36 1.72 -22.19
C PRO A 638 24.95 3.15 -22.17
N GLY A 639 25.12 3.75 -23.34
CA GLY A 639 25.69 5.09 -23.50
C GLY A 639 27.20 5.21 -23.28
N LYS A 640 27.93 4.08 -23.23
CA LYS A 640 29.40 4.04 -23.10
C LYS A 640 30.04 3.42 -24.34
N GLU A 641 31.26 3.82 -24.65
CA GLU A 641 32.05 3.26 -25.75
C GLU A 641 33.08 2.26 -25.21
N LEU A 642 33.27 1.14 -25.93
CA LEU A 642 34.33 0.18 -25.61
C LEU A 642 35.71 0.81 -25.88
N ASP A 643 35.86 1.52 -27.00
CA ASP A 643 37.12 2.14 -27.39
C ASP A 643 37.23 3.58 -26.88
N ILE A 644 38.39 3.93 -26.33
CA ILE A 644 38.70 5.29 -25.90
C ILE A 644 40.11 5.67 -26.35
N THR A 645 40.24 6.81 -27.02
CA THR A 645 41.54 7.41 -27.35
C THR A 645 41.90 8.44 -26.29
N VAL A 646 43.02 8.23 -25.60
CA VAL A 646 43.49 9.19 -24.59
C VAL A 646 44.13 10.42 -25.26
N PRO A 647 44.10 11.61 -24.64
CA PRO A 647 44.73 12.80 -25.23
C PRO A 647 46.21 12.61 -25.55
N GLU A 648 46.72 13.29 -26.59
CA GLU A 648 48.15 13.25 -26.97
C GLU A 648 49.07 13.63 -25.80
N SER A 649 48.62 14.51 -24.90
CA SER A 649 49.37 14.93 -23.71
C SER A 649 49.67 13.81 -22.72
N VAL A 650 48.99 12.66 -22.81
CA VAL A 650 49.16 11.50 -21.93
C VAL A 650 49.39 10.19 -22.70
N GLY A 651 49.75 10.27 -24.00
CA GLY A 651 50.21 9.15 -24.81
C GLY A 651 49.56 9.02 -26.19
N GLY A 652 48.33 9.51 -26.39
CA GLY A 652 47.60 9.40 -27.67
C GLY A 652 47.11 8.00 -28.06
N ASP A 653 47.40 6.98 -27.23
CA ASP A 653 47.04 5.59 -27.48
C ASP A 653 45.52 5.36 -27.43
N THR A 654 45.03 4.35 -28.16
CA THR A 654 43.64 3.89 -28.06
C THR A 654 43.55 2.63 -27.21
N PHE A 655 42.54 2.56 -26.34
CA PHE A 655 42.32 1.43 -25.45
C PHE A 655 40.89 0.91 -25.60
N ARG A 656 40.74 -0.41 -25.69
CA ARG A 656 39.44 -1.09 -25.65
C ARG A 656 39.14 -1.58 -24.23
N ARG A 657 37.96 -1.32 -23.70
CA ARG A 657 37.60 -1.52 -22.30
C ARG A 657 36.33 -2.36 -22.20
N TYR A 658 36.45 -3.56 -21.63
CA TYR A 658 35.35 -4.50 -21.44
C TYR A 658 34.86 -4.46 -19.98
N PRO A 659 33.72 -3.81 -19.68
CA PRO A 659 33.16 -3.82 -18.34
C PRO A 659 32.52 -5.18 -18.03
N LEU A 660 33.05 -5.88 -17.01
CA LEU A 660 32.61 -7.23 -16.66
C LEU A 660 31.40 -7.19 -15.74
N GLN A 661 30.34 -7.93 -16.08
CA GLN A 661 29.13 -7.99 -15.24
C GLN A 661 29.30 -9.02 -14.12
N THR A 662 29.19 -8.61 -12.86
CA THR A 662 29.48 -9.47 -11.70
C THR A 662 28.25 -9.73 -10.82
N GLY A 663 28.40 -10.69 -9.89
CA GLY A 663 27.58 -10.76 -8.68
C GLY A 663 27.77 -9.54 -7.77
N VAL A 664 27.00 -9.50 -6.67
CA VAL A 664 27.12 -8.43 -5.66
C VAL A 664 28.22 -8.80 -4.67
N PHE A 665 29.25 -7.97 -4.57
CA PHE A 665 30.26 -8.11 -3.52
C PHE A 665 29.67 -7.70 -2.16
N THR A 666 29.86 -8.56 -1.17
CA THR A 666 29.50 -8.33 0.24
C THR A 666 30.75 -8.33 1.12
N ARG A 667 30.57 -8.07 2.41
CA ARG A 667 31.68 -8.10 3.37
C ARG A 667 32.29 -9.51 3.52
N GLU A 668 31.48 -10.53 3.26
CA GLU A 668 31.85 -11.95 3.34
C GLU A 668 32.51 -12.45 2.04
N THR A 669 32.44 -11.68 0.95
CA THR A 669 33.09 -12.03 -0.30
C THR A 669 34.61 -11.96 -0.14
N ASP A 670 35.29 -13.07 -0.43
CA ASP A 670 36.74 -13.05 -0.62
C ASP A 670 37.06 -12.40 -1.97
N LEU A 671 37.65 -11.21 -1.93
CA LEU A 671 37.88 -10.37 -3.10
C LEU A 671 38.71 -11.08 -4.17
N ASP A 672 39.77 -11.76 -3.74
CA ASP A 672 40.81 -12.28 -4.61
C ASP A 672 40.29 -13.41 -5.54
N PRO A 673 39.74 -14.53 -5.02
CA PRO A 673 39.21 -15.60 -5.87
C PRO A 673 37.99 -15.14 -6.70
N GLU A 674 37.17 -14.24 -6.15
CA GLU A 674 35.98 -13.74 -6.85
C GLU A 674 36.37 -12.89 -8.08
N VAL A 675 37.30 -11.94 -7.92
CA VAL A 675 37.84 -11.13 -9.05
C VAL A 675 38.44 -12.05 -10.12
N LEU A 676 39.25 -13.02 -9.71
CA LEU A 676 39.90 -13.95 -10.63
C LEU A 676 38.89 -14.82 -11.39
N SER A 677 37.77 -15.19 -10.77
CA SER A 677 36.72 -15.98 -11.44
C SER A 677 36.14 -15.24 -12.65
N TYR A 678 35.92 -13.92 -12.55
CA TYR A 678 35.40 -13.12 -13.66
C TYR A 678 36.44 -12.86 -14.74
N VAL A 679 37.71 -12.69 -14.36
CA VAL A 679 38.81 -12.59 -15.33
C VAL A 679 38.94 -13.90 -16.13
N LYS A 680 38.89 -15.06 -15.47
CA LYS A 680 38.92 -16.37 -16.14
C LYS A 680 37.70 -16.55 -17.05
N ARG A 681 36.49 -16.22 -16.56
CA ARG A 681 35.25 -16.28 -17.34
C ARG A 681 35.36 -15.50 -18.67
N PHE A 682 35.95 -14.31 -18.63
CA PHE A 682 36.17 -13.52 -19.85
C PHE A 682 37.04 -14.28 -20.86
N PHE A 683 38.19 -14.80 -20.43
CA PHE A 683 39.10 -15.50 -21.34
C PHE A 683 38.55 -16.85 -21.83
N ASP A 684 37.89 -17.61 -20.95
CA ASP A 684 37.25 -18.89 -21.30
C ASP A 684 36.14 -18.72 -22.34
N GLY A 685 35.46 -17.57 -22.35
CA GLY A 685 34.40 -17.25 -23.30
C GLY A 685 34.89 -16.77 -24.67
N LEU A 686 36.19 -16.51 -24.87
CA LEU A 686 36.69 -15.84 -26.09
C LEU A 686 36.45 -16.65 -27.37
N GLU A 687 36.39 -17.98 -27.28
CA GLU A 687 36.09 -18.84 -28.42
C GLU A 687 34.72 -18.53 -29.06
N THR A 688 33.77 -18.06 -28.24
CA THR A 688 32.41 -17.70 -28.66
C THR A 688 32.22 -16.21 -28.95
N ALA A 689 33.27 -15.40 -28.75
CA ALA A 689 33.23 -13.96 -28.99
C ALA A 689 33.32 -13.61 -30.50
N ASP A 690 32.85 -12.43 -30.86
CA ASP A 690 32.96 -11.94 -32.24
C ASP A 690 34.42 -11.78 -32.69
N GLU A 691 34.62 -11.69 -34.01
CA GLU A 691 35.96 -11.57 -34.61
C GLU A 691 36.68 -10.29 -34.17
N ALA A 692 35.94 -9.19 -33.99
CA ALA A 692 36.49 -7.91 -33.56
C ALA A 692 37.08 -7.97 -32.13
N THR A 693 36.43 -8.69 -31.23
CA THR A 693 36.85 -8.93 -29.85
C THR A 693 38.06 -9.84 -29.80
N ARG A 694 38.03 -10.97 -30.52
CA ARG A 694 39.19 -11.87 -30.60
C ARG A 694 40.42 -11.16 -31.14
N LYS A 695 40.26 -10.29 -32.15
CA LYS A 695 41.36 -9.49 -32.71
C LYS A 695 41.88 -8.43 -31.72
N ALA A 696 40.99 -7.77 -30.97
CA ALA A 696 41.37 -6.73 -30.01
C ALA A 696 42.06 -7.26 -28.74
N VAL A 697 41.92 -8.55 -28.46
CA VAL A 697 42.55 -9.25 -27.32
C VAL A 697 43.87 -9.93 -27.73
N ALA A 698 44.05 -10.25 -29.02
CA ALA A 698 45.19 -11.03 -29.49
C ALA A 698 46.51 -10.24 -29.46
N SER A 699 47.48 -10.71 -28.66
CA SER A 699 48.86 -10.22 -28.60
C SER A 699 49.03 -8.73 -28.22
N THR A 700 48.08 -8.19 -27.45
CA THR A 700 48.12 -6.81 -26.94
C THR A 700 48.32 -6.79 -25.42
N SER A 701 49.07 -5.80 -24.92
CA SER A 701 49.16 -5.55 -23.48
C SER A 701 47.79 -5.23 -22.89
N TRP A 702 47.46 -5.85 -21.76
CA TRP A 702 46.16 -5.67 -21.10
C TRP A 702 46.26 -5.42 -19.60
N TYR A 703 45.26 -4.74 -19.06
CA TYR A 703 45.19 -4.21 -17.70
C TYR A 703 43.87 -4.61 -17.05
N LEU A 704 43.88 -4.79 -15.73
CA LEU A 704 42.68 -5.00 -14.93
C LEU A 704 42.37 -3.75 -14.11
N LEU A 705 41.20 -3.15 -14.32
CA LEU A 705 40.75 -2.00 -13.53
C LEU A 705 39.64 -2.45 -12.60
N VAL A 706 39.82 -2.24 -11.30
CA VAL A 706 38.90 -2.69 -10.23
C VAL A 706 38.38 -1.48 -9.48
N SER A 707 37.07 -1.42 -9.26
CA SER A 707 36.45 -0.35 -8.49
C SER A 707 36.91 -0.38 -7.03
N GLU A 708 37.26 0.77 -6.48
CA GLU A 708 37.54 0.91 -5.05
C GLU A 708 36.37 0.46 -4.16
N LYS A 709 35.14 0.59 -4.67
CA LYS A 709 33.91 0.32 -3.92
C LYS A 709 33.85 -1.14 -3.47
N ILE A 710 34.24 -2.09 -4.32
CA ILE A 710 34.23 -3.52 -3.97
C ILE A 710 35.40 -3.90 -3.08
N VAL A 711 36.55 -3.23 -3.22
CA VAL A 711 37.70 -3.40 -2.31
C VAL A 711 37.35 -2.93 -0.90
N ALA A 712 36.74 -1.75 -0.76
CA ALA A 712 36.31 -1.24 0.53
C ALA A 712 35.24 -2.12 1.20
N ILE A 713 34.30 -2.66 0.41
CA ILE A 713 33.26 -3.57 0.92
C ILE A 713 33.87 -4.84 1.52
N THR A 714 34.73 -5.54 0.79
CA THR A 714 35.35 -6.81 1.23
C THR A 714 36.32 -6.61 2.40
N GLN A 715 36.87 -5.40 2.56
CA GLN A 715 37.65 -5.00 3.74
C GLN A 715 36.79 -4.64 4.97
N GLY A 716 35.45 -4.73 4.88
CA GLY A 716 34.54 -4.36 5.96
C GLY A 716 34.49 -2.85 6.24
N ARG A 717 34.76 -2.02 5.22
CA ARG A 717 34.77 -0.55 5.30
C ARG A 717 33.55 0.10 4.65
N SER A 718 32.50 -0.69 4.46
CA SER A 718 31.16 -0.27 4.02
C SER A 718 30.17 -0.55 5.15
N PHE A 719 29.52 0.51 5.65
CA PHE A 719 28.64 0.45 6.81
C PHE A 719 27.21 0.77 6.37
N PRO A 720 26.27 -0.19 6.44
CA PRO A 720 24.86 0.09 6.18
C PRO A 720 24.37 1.22 7.10
N VAL A 721 23.62 2.18 6.57
CA VAL A 721 23.22 3.37 7.35
C VAL A 721 22.43 3.03 8.62
N TRP A 722 21.66 1.94 8.60
CA TRP A 722 20.86 1.46 9.74
C TRP A 722 21.69 0.80 10.85
N GLU A 723 22.98 0.56 10.62
CA GLU A 723 23.94 0.12 11.64
C GLU A 723 24.70 1.29 12.27
N ILE A 724 24.71 2.45 11.63
CA ILE A 724 25.48 3.63 12.07
C ILE A 724 24.67 4.41 13.11
N LYS A 725 25.14 4.41 14.36
CA LYS A 725 24.52 5.21 15.45
C LYS A 725 25.00 6.66 15.40
N VAL A 726 24.15 7.56 14.89
CA VAL A 726 24.50 8.98 14.73
C VAL A 726 24.46 9.74 16.07
N THR A 727 25.54 10.46 16.39
CA THR A 727 25.64 11.34 17.56
C THR A 727 25.07 12.75 17.29
N PRO A 728 24.67 13.51 18.33
CA PRO A 728 24.25 14.90 18.17
C PRO A 728 25.32 15.77 17.50
N ALA A 729 26.60 15.51 17.82
CA ALA A 729 27.73 16.20 17.22
C ALA A 729 27.76 15.98 15.71
N ALA A 730 27.62 14.74 15.24
CA ALA A 730 27.57 14.43 13.80
C ALA A 730 26.44 15.18 13.08
N ARG A 731 25.24 15.25 13.67
CA ARG A 731 24.08 15.97 13.08
C ARG A 731 24.27 17.48 13.01
N ILE A 732 24.96 18.06 13.99
CA ILE A 732 25.25 19.49 14.01
C ILE A 732 26.33 19.79 12.97
N LEU A 733 27.42 19.04 13.02
CA LEU A 733 28.60 19.25 12.17
C LEU A 733 28.30 19.01 10.69
N SER A 734 27.45 18.04 10.35
CA SER A 734 27.08 17.76 8.95
C SER A 734 26.40 18.94 8.25
N LYS A 735 25.75 19.85 9.01
CA LYS A 735 25.12 21.07 8.45
C LYS A 735 26.11 22.14 8.05
N PHE A 736 27.36 22.09 8.54
CA PHE A 736 28.40 23.06 8.25
C PHE A 736 29.26 22.69 7.04
N VAL A 737 29.04 21.50 6.47
CA VAL A 737 29.71 21.05 5.24
C VAL A 737 28.76 21.26 4.07
N LYS A 738 29.25 21.88 2.98
CA LYS A 738 28.47 22.03 1.76
C LYS A 738 28.25 20.65 1.13
N ARG A 739 27.01 20.37 0.71
CA ARG A 739 26.70 19.23 -0.15
C ARG A 739 27.43 19.41 -1.48
N THR A 740 28.25 18.45 -1.85
CA THR A 740 28.87 18.40 -3.18
C THR A 740 27.81 17.97 -4.21
N PRO A 741 27.96 18.36 -5.49
CA PRO A 741 27.05 17.92 -6.55
C PRO A 741 27.04 16.40 -6.76
N ALA A 742 28.14 15.70 -6.43
CA ALA A 742 28.20 14.24 -6.42
C ALA A 742 28.30 13.74 -4.97
N GLY A 743 27.32 12.93 -4.59
CA GLY A 743 27.24 12.28 -3.29
C GLY A 743 26.90 13.20 -2.11
N ILE A 744 26.41 12.58 -1.03
CA ILE A 744 26.10 13.34 0.19
C ILE A 744 27.40 13.74 0.92
N GLY A 745 28.57 13.15 0.57
CA GLY A 745 29.86 13.42 1.20
C GLY A 745 29.74 13.41 2.72
N LEU A 746 30.35 14.37 3.42
CA LEU A 746 30.13 14.59 4.87
C LEU A 746 28.88 15.42 5.21
N GLY A 747 28.06 15.74 4.21
CA GLY A 747 26.81 16.48 4.36
C GLY A 747 25.66 15.66 4.96
N SER A 748 25.86 14.34 5.17
CA SER A 748 24.91 13.48 5.88
C SER A 748 25.35 13.26 7.33
N PRO A 749 24.42 13.12 8.28
CA PRO A 749 24.79 12.77 9.65
C PRO A 749 25.48 11.40 9.78
N TRP A 750 25.12 10.41 8.95
CA TRP A 750 25.74 9.07 8.96
C TRP A 750 27.20 9.12 8.50
N SER A 751 27.48 9.80 7.39
CA SER A 751 28.84 9.97 6.89
C SER A 751 29.70 10.83 7.80
N MET A 752 29.14 11.89 8.38
CA MET A 752 29.81 12.65 9.43
C MET A 752 30.11 11.79 10.66
N GLN A 753 29.21 10.88 11.04
CA GLN A 753 29.46 9.96 12.15
C GLN A 753 30.60 9.00 11.85
N ILE A 754 30.65 8.43 10.65
CA ILE A 754 31.76 7.57 10.23
C ILE A 754 33.08 8.35 10.19
N ALA A 755 33.08 9.61 9.72
CA ALA A 755 34.26 10.46 9.78
C ALA A 755 34.72 10.73 11.22
N ILE A 756 33.78 11.00 12.15
CA ILE A 756 34.07 11.13 13.57
C ILE A 756 34.65 9.85 14.15
N ASN A 757 34.15 8.68 13.73
CA ASN A 757 34.68 7.39 14.17
C ASN A 757 36.10 7.14 13.65
N GLU A 758 36.42 7.61 12.43
CA GLU A 758 37.73 7.39 11.79
C GLU A 758 38.83 8.33 12.33
N VAL A 759 38.56 9.64 12.49
CA VAL A 759 39.60 10.63 12.86
C VAL A 759 39.35 11.36 14.17
N GLY A 760 38.23 11.10 14.84
CA GLY A 760 37.88 11.68 16.12
C GLY A 760 37.18 13.04 16.03
N LEU A 761 36.24 13.26 16.98
CA LEU A 761 35.45 14.49 17.07
C LEU A 761 36.29 15.78 17.21
N PRO A 762 37.39 15.84 18.00
CA PRO A 762 38.16 17.07 18.15
C PRO A 762 38.72 17.63 16.83
N LEU A 763 39.19 16.75 15.93
CA LEU A 763 39.73 17.14 14.64
C LEU A 763 38.62 17.66 13.72
N ILE A 764 37.46 16.99 13.70
CA ILE A 764 36.29 17.41 12.93
C ILE A 764 35.79 18.79 13.39
N VAL A 765 35.74 19.04 14.70
CA VAL A 765 35.34 20.36 15.25
C VAL A 765 36.33 21.44 14.86
N LYS A 766 37.64 21.15 14.93
CA LYS A 766 38.70 22.08 14.48
C LYS A 766 38.55 22.41 12.98
N ALA A 767 38.32 21.41 12.15
CA ALA A 767 38.08 21.58 10.71
C ALA A 767 36.83 22.42 10.42
N ALA A 768 35.73 22.19 11.16
CA ALA A 768 34.50 22.97 11.06
C ALA A 768 34.73 24.44 11.40
N ALA A 769 35.44 24.73 12.50
CA ALA A 769 35.78 26.09 12.90
C ALA A 769 36.69 26.79 11.86
N ALA A 770 37.71 26.09 11.35
CA ALA A 770 38.61 26.59 10.32
C ALA A 770 37.85 26.91 9.00
N SER A 771 36.87 26.08 8.64
CA SER A 771 36.02 26.30 7.47
C SER A 771 35.16 27.57 7.56
N VAL A 772 34.61 27.87 8.75
CA VAL A 772 33.85 29.11 8.98
C VAL A 772 34.74 30.34 8.79
N VAL A 773 35.96 30.31 9.32
CA VAL A 773 36.95 31.38 9.14
C VAL A 773 37.39 31.50 7.68
N GLY A 774 37.65 30.38 7.02
CA GLY A 774 38.01 30.33 5.59
C GLY A 774 36.92 30.92 4.70
N LYS A 775 35.65 30.64 5.00
CA LYS A 775 34.50 31.19 4.28
C LYS A 775 34.39 32.72 4.42
N LEU A 776 34.69 33.26 5.61
CA LEU A 776 34.77 34.72 5.81
C LEU A 776 35.92 35.37 5.02
N GLN A 777 36.92 34.58 4.62
CA GLN A 777 38.07 35.00 3.82
C GLN A 777 37.95 34.63 2.32
N GLY A 778 36.79 34.15 1.87
CA GLY A 778 36.57 33.74 0.47
C GLY A 778 37.26 32.43 0.05
N LYS A 779 37.84 31.67 0.98
CA LYS A 779 38.46 30.35 0.72
C LYS A 779 37.42 29.24 0.83
N SER A 780 37.41 28.33 -0.15
CA SER A 780 36.59 27.11 -0.14
C SER A 780 37.47 25.87 0.07
N GLY A 781 36.91 24.77 0.57
CA GLY A 781 37.67 23.52 0.78
C GLY A 781 38.44 23.41 2.09
N VAL A 782 38.58 24.50 2.86
CA VAL A 782 39.38 24.57 4.12
C VAL A 782 39.02 23.50 5.16
N PHE A 783 37.76 23.05 5.19
CA PHE A 783 37.37 21.92 6.05
C PHE A 783 38.22 20.67 5.72
N TYR A 784 38.25 20.31 4.44
CA TYR A 784 38.87 19.10 3.93
C TYR A 784 40.40 19.14 4.02
N ASP A 785 41.00 20.33 3.90
CA ASP A 785 42.46 20.53 4.09
C ASP A 785 42.91 20.18 5.52
N VAL A 786 42.03 20.38 6.52
CA VAL A 786 42.36 20.18 7.94
C VAL A 786 42.13 18.73 8.38
N VAL A 787 41.14 18.03 7.82
CA VAL A 787 40.86 16.62 8.17
C VAL A 787 41.66 15.60 7.36
N GLY A 788 42.17 15.98 6.19
CA GLY A 788 43.03 15.14 5.35
C GLY A 788 42.29 14.31 4.28
N HIS A 789 43.03 13.89 3.26
CA HIS A 789 42.48 13.28 2.04
C HIS A 789 41.65 12.00 2.25
N ASN A 790 41.97 11.18 3.24
CA ASN A 790 41.23 9.93 3.50
C ASN A 790 39.77 10.17 3.95
N ILE A 791 39.48 11.34 4.52
CA ILE A 791 38.13 11.75 4.93
C ILE A 791 37.34 12.35 3.76
N ASN A 792 38.03 12.93 2.76
CA ASN A 792 37.39 13.42 1.53
C ASN A 792 36.80 12.28 0.71
N ALA A 793 37.39 11.09 0.81
CA ALA A 793 36.98 9.88 0.11
C ALA A 793 35.82 9.13 0.81
N ILE A 794 35.19 9.71 1.85
CA ILE A 794 33.99 9.13 2.44
C ILE A 794 32.81 9.31 1.49
N ASP A 795 32.41 8.22 0.85
CA ASP A 795 31.22 8.19 0.02
C ASP A 795 29.98 7.90 0.89
N GLY A 796 28.96 8.75 0.72
CA GLY A 796 27.68 8.58 1.40
C GLY A 796 26.80 7.59 0.66
N ALA A 797 25.72 7.14 1.30
CA ALA A 797 24.72 6.34 0.62
C ALA A 797 24.16 7.12 -0.58
N THR A 798 24.44 6.62 -1.78
CA THR A 798 24.07 7.27 -3.04
C THR A 798 23.30 6.29 -3.92
N PRO A 799 22.11 6.66 -4.38
CA PRO A 799 21.19 5.74 -5.06
C PRO A 799 21.65 5.26 -6.44
N TYR A 800 22.69 5.90 -7.02
CA TYR A 800 23.32 5.44 -8.26
C TYR A 800 24.49 4.48 -8.02
N SER A 801 24.78 4.10 -6.77
CA SER A 801 25.86 3.16 -6.44
C SER A 801 25.36 1.71 -6.37
N LEU A 802 26.27 0.75 -6.62
CA LEU A 802 26.00 -0.70 -6.68
C LEU A 802 25.20 -1.19 -5.45
N GLY A 803 24.37 -2.22 -5.58
CA GLY A 803 23.36 -2.59 -4.56
C GLY A 803 23.76 -2.50 -3.07
N SER A 804 24.89 -3.09 -2.64
CA SER A 804 25.37 -3.01 -1.24
C SER A 804 25.86 -1.61 -0.82
N SER A 805 25.98 -0.70 -1.77
CA SER A 805 26.50 0.65 -1.65
C SER A 805 25.49 1.78 -1.85
N ALA A 806 24.31 1.47 -2.38
CA ALA A 806 23.22 2.44 -2.48
C ALA A 806 22.75 2.95 -1.10
N ASN A 807 22.89 2.12 -0.06
CA ASN A 807 22.39 2.39 1.29
C ASN A 807 23.47 2.30 2.37
N SER A 808 24.75 2.40 2.00
CA SER A 808 25.86 2.34 2.95
C SER A 808 26.75 3.59 2.88
N VAL A 809 27.38 3.92 4.00
CA VAL A 809 28.48 4.89 4.05
C VAL A 809 29.79 4.12 3.95
N LYS A 810 30.70 4.59 3.12
CA LYS A 810 31.98 3.91 2.86
C LYS A 810 33.17 4.77 3.24
N LEU A 811 34.20 4.10 3.74
CA LEU A 811 35.55 4.67 3.83
C LEU A 811 36.36 4.20 2.62
N ALA A 812 37.38 4.97 2.23
CA ALA A 812 38.36 4.53 1.24
C ALA A 812 38.98 3.17 1.63
N PRO A 813 39.34 2.32 0.65
CA PRO A 813 40.11 1.09 0.87
C PRO A 813 41.39 1.34 1.67
N LYS A 814 41.75 0.38 2.50
CA LYS A 814 43.07 0.28 3.12
C LYS A 814 44.08 -0.21 2.10
N ASP A 815 45.19 0.51 1.99
CA ASP A 815 46.35 0.16 1.18
C ASP A 815 46.00 -0.31 -0.25
N PRO A 816 45.37 0.56 -1.07
CA PRO A 816 44.98 0.21 -2.44
C PRO A 816 46.17 -0.20 -3.31
N GLU A 817 47.39 0.26 -3.01
CA GLU A 817 48.63 -0.14 -3.70
C GLU A 817 48.99 -1.60 -3.41
N ALA A 818 48.92 -2.05 -2.16
CA ALA A 818 49.14 -3.47 -1.84
C ALA A 818 48.06 -4.37 -2.45
N VAL A 819 46.80 -3.91 -2.51
CA VAL A 819 45.71 -4.65 -3.16
C VAL A 819 46.00 -4.80 -4.66
N ALA A 820 46.37 -3.72 -5.35
CA ALA A 820 46.71 -3.76 -6.78
C ALA A 820 47.86 -4.73 -7.07
N ARG A 821 48.94 -4.71 -6.27
CA ARG A 821 50.08 -5.63 -6.39
C ARG A 821 49.67 -7.08 -6.14
N ARG A 822 48.84 -7.32 -5.13
CA ARG A 822 48.37 -8.67 -4.76
C ARG A 822 47.51 -9.27 -5.87
N ILE A 823 46.50 -8.53 -6.36
CA ILE A 823 45.66 -9.00 -7.47
C ILE A 823 46.52 -9.24 -8.72
N SER A 824 47.48 -8.36 -9.00
CA SER A 824 48.35 -8.53 -10.17
C SER A 824 49.23 -9.79 -10.08
N ALA A 825 49.75 -10.12 -8.91
CA ALA A 825 50.49 -11.37 -8.70
C ALA A 825 49.60 -12.60 -8.96
N LEU A 826 48.37 -12.59 -8.44
CA LEU A 826 47.43 -13.69 -8.60
C LEU A 826 46.96 -13.86 -10.06
N VAL A 827 46.73 -12.76 -10.77
CA VAL A 827 46.39 -12.79 -12.20
C VAL A 827 47.52 -13.44 -13.01
N ARG A 828 48.78 -13.05 -12.75
CA ARG A 828 49.96 -13.64 -13.40
C ARG A 828 50.11 -15.14 -13.12
N GLU A 829 49.71 -15.60 -11.94
CA GLU A 829 49.81 -17.00 -11.52
C GLU A 829 48.67 -17.87 -12.09
N GLN A 830 47.45 -17.34 -12.16
CA GLN A 830 46.25 -18.16 -12.33
C GLN A 830 45.51 -18.02 -13.67
N VAL A 831 45.82 -17.01 -14.48
CA VAL A 831 45.26 -16.84 -15.83
C VAL A 831 46.10 -17.68 -16.83
N PRO A 832 45.50 -18.23 -17.91
CA PRO A 832 46.26 -19.01 -18.90
C PRO A 832 47.53 -18.29 -19.38
N ALA A 833 48.61 -19.05 -19.57
CA ALA A 833 49.96 -18.52 -19.80
C ALA A 833 50.05 -17.57 -21.01
N GLU A 834 49.23 -17.80 -22.04
CA GLU A 834 49.16 -16.96 -23.24
C GLU A 834 48.67 -15.53 -22.94
N TYR A 835 47.76 -15.36 -21.99
CA TYR A 835 47.24 -14.05 -21.59
C TYR A 835 48.05 -13.45 -20.45
N ALA A 836 48.56 -14.27 -19.53
CA ALA A 836 49.43 -13.81 -18.45
C ALA A 836 50.71 -13.14 -18.97
N ALA A 837 51.25 -13.60 -20.10
CA ALA A 837 52.44 -13.03 -20.75
C ALA A 837 52.28 -11.55 -21.15
N ASN A 838 51.05 -11.13 -21.49
CA ASN A 838 50.74 -9.76 -21.93
C ASN A 838 50.05 -8.93 -20.85
N PHE A 839 49.91 -9.44 -19.62
CA PHE A 839 49.27 -8.73 -18.53
C PHE A 839 50.19 -7.67 -17.92
N ALA A 840 49.79 -6.40 -18.07
CA ALA A 840 50.58 -5.23 -17.71
C ALA A 840 50.17 -4.59 -16.35
N GLY A 841 49.26 -5.23 -15.60
CA GLY A 841 49.00 -4.92 -14.18
C GLY A 841 47.56 -4.53 -13.83
N THR A 842 47.31 -4.33 -12.54
CA THR A 842 46.01 -3.95 -11.98
C THR A 842 46.02 -2.51 -11.46
N SER A 843 44.89 -1.79 -11.61
CA SER A 843 44.65 -0.49 -10.96
C SER A 843 43.34 -0.49 -10.17
N ILE A 844 43.38 0.09 -8.96
CA ILE A 844 42.20 0.36 -8.13
C ILE A 844 41.72 1.78 -8.41
N MET A 845 40.50 1.89 -8.93
CA MET A 845 39.94 3.12 -9.48
C MET A 845 38.79 3.64 -8.62
N ASP A 846 38.85 4.93 -8.27
CA ASP A 846 37.69 5.73 -7.87
C ASP A 846 37.25 6.58 -9.05
N ALA A 847 36.01 6.40 -9.51
CA ALA A 847 35.48 7.08 -10.67
C ALA A 847 34.03 7.48 -10.42
N ASN A 848 33.73 8.77 -10.63
CA ASN A 848 32.40 9.34 -10.53
C ASN A 848 32.22 10.48 -11.56
N ASP A 849 31.03 11.07 -11.62
CA ASP A 849 30.68 12.11 -12.60
C ASP A 849 31.52 13.41 -12.49
N LEU A 850 32.33 13.57 -11.43
CA LEU A 850 33.18 14.75 -11.21
C LEU A 850 34.68 14.50 -11.43
N GLY A 851 35.13 13.25 -11.47
CA GLY A 851 36.54 12.94 -11.63
C GLY A 851 36.89 11.47 -11.49
N VAL A 852 38.11 11.15 -11.89
CA VAL A 852 38.70 9.81 -11.86
C VAL A 852 40.02 9.88 -11.11
N VAL A 853 40.19 9.01 -10.12
CA VAL A 853 41.41 8.89 -9.33
C VAL A 853 41.85 7.43 -9.29
N ALA A 854 43.05 7.14 -9.78
CA ALA A 854 43.71 5.86 -9.51
C ALA A 854 44.26 5.88 -8.08
N MET A 855 43.66 5.14 -7.15
CA MET A 855 44.06 5.17 -5.74
C MET A 855 45.28 4.31 -5.44
N GLY A 856 45.50 3.25 -6.22
CA GLY A 856 46.70 2.43 -6.18
C GLY A 856 46.79 1.58 -7.45
N HIS A 857 48.00 1.37 -7.98
CA HIS A 857 48.19 0.59 -9.21
C HIS A 857 49.53 -0.17 -9.21
N ASP A 858 49.59 -1.29 -9.94
CA ASP A 858 50.78 -2.10 -10.23
C ASP A 858 51.05 -2.13 -11.75
N THR A 859 50.68 -1.05 -12.45
CA THR A 859 50.78 -0.96 -13.92
C THR A 859 52.05 -0.24 -14.37
N ASP A 860 52.48 -0.51 -15.59
CA ASP A 860 53.54 0.24 -16.27
C ASP A 860 53.08 1.62 -16.81
N LEU A 861 51.77 1.86 -16.90
CA LEU A 861 51.21 3.14 -17.33
C LEU A 861 51.35 4.26 -16.28
N PRO A 862 51.61 5.51 -16.70
CA PRO A 862 51.49 6.67 -15.84
C PRO A 862 50.07 6.85 -15.29
N LYS A 863 49.97 7.35 -14.06
CA LYS A 863 48.69 7.55 -13.37
C LYS A 863 47.69 8.41 -14.16
N ASP A 864 48.17 9.43 -14.85
CA ASP A 864 47.33 10.33 -15.66
C ASP A 864 46.76 9.62 -16.90
N THR A 865 47.53 8.69 -17.50
CA THR A 865 47.05 7.84 -18.59
C THR A 865 45.96 6.90 -18.10
N ILE A 866 46.13 6.25 -16.95
CA ILE A 866 45.11 5.37 -16.34
C ILE A 866 43.81 6.13 -16.08
N GLN A 867 43.91 7.37 -15.57
CA GLN A 867 42.74 8.22 -15.34
C GLN A 867 42.06 8.62 -16.65
N ALA A 868 42.83 8.94 -17.70
CA ALA A 868 42.30 9.29 -19.02
C ALA A 868 41.57 8.11 -19.69
N ILE A 869 42.07 6.87 -19.52
CA ILE A 869 41.41 5.64 -19.98
C ILE A 869 40.00 5.49 -19.36
N PHE A 870 39.75 6.11 -18.21
CA PHE A 870 38.52 5.95 -17.45
C PHE A 870 37.61 7.18 -17.44
N LYS A 871 37.88 8.19 -18.27
CA LYS A 871 37.28 9.52 -18.20
C LYS A 871 35.74 9.54 -18.34
N ASP A 872 35.18 8.68 -19.18
CA ASP A 872 33.73 8.49 -19.36
C ASP A 872 33.15 7.36 -18.48
N ASN A 873 33.96 6.81 -17.56
CA ASN A 873 33.68 5.68 -16.66
C ASN A 873 32.92 4.52 -17.32
N PRO A 874 33.61 3.47 -17.79
CA PRO A 874 32.98 2.31 -18.41
C PRO A 874 32.27 1.41 -17.39
N GLN A 875 32.48 1.61 -16.07
CA GLN A 875 31.80 0.85 -15.02
C GLN A 875 30.44 1.46 -14.70
N GLY A 876 29.39 0.65 -14.79
CA GLY A 876 28.02 1.01 -14.49
C GLY A 876 27.83 1.08 -12.98
N GLN A 877 27.53 2.27 -12.46
CA GLN A 877 27.46 2.48 -11.02
C GLN A 877 26.20 1.86 -10.39
N GLY A 878 25.09 1.70 -11.13
CA GLY A 878 23.80 1.20 -10.63
C GLY A 878 23.41 -0.19 -11.16
N ALA A 879 22.55 -0.21 -12.17
CA ALA A 879 21.82 -1.41 -12.63
C ALA A 879 22.68 -2.50 -13.29
N GLN A 880 23.80 -2.12 -13.94
CA GLN A 880 24.59 -3.05 -14.77
C GLN A 880 25.51 -3.97 -13.95
N ALA A 881 25.80 -3.63 -12.68
CA ALA A 881 26.69 -4.39 -11.80
C ALA A 881 28.07 -4.70 -12.41
N THR A 882 28.77 -3.68 -12.91
CA THR A 882 30.08 -3.84 -13.58
C THR A 882 31.22 -3.16 -12.80
N PRO A 883 31.62 -3.66 -11.61
CA PRO A 883 32.63 -3.02 -10.76
C PRO A 883 34.08 -3.22 -11.23
N MET A 884 34.31 -3.85 -12.38
CA MET A 884 35.65 -4.09 -12.91
C MET A 884 35.62 -4.09 -14.44
N SER A 885 36.79 -3.86 -15.05
CA SER A 885 36.93 -3.85 -16.50
C SER A 885 38.28 -4.39 -16.92
N LEU A 886 38.30 -5.15 -18.01
CA LEU A 886 39.53 -5.55 -18.70
C LEU A 886 39.83 -4.54 -19.80
N VAL A 887 41.05 -4.03 -19.85
CA VAL A 887 41.45 -2.97 -20.76
C VAL A 887 42.61 -3.42 -21.62
N PHE A 888 42.46 -3.33 -22.94
CA PHE A 888 43.43 -3.79 -23.94
C PHE A 888 43.96 -2.60 -24.74
N LYS A 889 45.27 -2.42 -24.76
CA LYS A 889 45.91 -1.40 -25.60
C LYS A 889 45.74 -1.79 -27.08
N GLN A 890 45.15 -0.92 -27.88
CA GLN A 890 44.97 -1.13 -29.31
C GLN A 890 46.21 -0.62 -30.06
N GLY A 891 46.68 -1.41 -31.03
CA GLY A 891 47.90 -1.15 -31.81
C GLY A 891 47.65 -0.73 -33.24
#